data_AF-A0A398D732-F1
#
_entry.id   AF-A0A398D732-F1
#
_cell.length_a   1.000
_cell.length_b   1.000
_cell.length_c   1.000
_cell.angle_alpha   90.00
_cell.angle_beta   90.00
_cell.angle_gamma   90.00
#
_symmetry.space_group_name_H-M   'P 1'
#
loop_
_entity.id
_entity.type
_entity.pdbx_description
1 polymer ?
#
loop_
_entity_poly.entity_id
_entity_poly.type
_entity_poly.pdbx_seq_one_letter_code
_entity_poly.pdbx_strand_id
1 'polypeptide(L)'
;MGENMTNRWGSKEGAQTVCRSMRRSLAALVALTMFAGLWIQPGGLPSAMSVTPVPEIEVTIAADPVSNNLDLTGFADLLKAKLNATCGIPTDKVHVNAVQSAAVSGSFNWYRFDHTNNVSLAESTSTSLVTYYNENYSNLCHDYHIISSGSGSQIDFYGYGAPAYKDFLFAPNGTANNKIFQFTIDEANTSYHSGEGAGFLFNTKYTYVGPSDRRLTGYLVLLTQFNVRLYRLDNVEIGGLSGGSYSGVTLLQQTAKPGTSSGTLRYLKLVASPTTVSFYQFTSSTYSTVQTKMIDNYTLPAVFNDFGFGPFASYLSHSCSQDTRFTFSNISMSEDTSVSFTDLVKSTNWNYPGSLRIIANLDNDGVPDFGVTSSLSTILYYVMQNNAHYVGWGINNTISIGGYTSVMDQANGFIARNSGKGTFINRSDAALFTLDQGTTALAAYICGQRSLMAGIDKPIINTQFPGGGIVTFLTPDTHTSLGNLISLYQWKHMDVATGTWVDEPGSTSSKSFTFGAGTYNFVSLRIQDSVTLQWSDYAIGYAANDTNAPPIAQFSLDTNELMPDTAVISLRTGTAVTATDTSYHPAGEALTDWEWKVYNATLVEQVGLAKTYTDSTKPAVLIFDFAGMPGGLYTIKLRVRKGEGEWSARFSQTVTVYKEGNTITITPVLGTIVYEGMAPLTFNIVSTTNNIAAYRIIKSPLGGGDNVVGDWTGTAAVNIDGTGSVSGGSFDVFVQARDTAGSSKTQLIGRYTLAYGSMVTVNAGPHGTVTPGTGMLPYNTAQTYIIKPEAGYLIEAIVLDGAQIVEASNKLGFTLTLTSVTAPHAITATFSRQADVLPPTITLPKFGTERGVMLWIDGPVQTFTVCTSPFPLQFTLEDDGGYAKWTIKVNGTVVVDPVGIGLITYMLSLTEGRNDVEIIATDGAGNWANQKLTIYLDSMMPALSVDALPFPISSSVLSITGSAVDAGSGLKSLTINGIPVVPFLDGSFSEKLALVRGANSILVEATDKAGNTSSQTFTVTYGTSSTTAPSSLYVVLTIGSADMQVNGMTQKMDAAPFIKDSRTLLPIRALIEALGGSVEWNASTKTATVMLGSRTVALTIGSKTALVDGKPVALDVAPMIVKGRTFLPLRAVAENLGLDLAWEPISRTISLTYWP
;
A
#
# COMPACT_ATOMS: atom_id res chain seq x y z
N MET A 1 50.23 42.26 1.64
CA MET A 1 50.31 43.00 0.36
C MET A 1 48.93 42.98 -0.24
N GLY A 2 48.24 44.07 -0.51
CA GLY A 2 48.31 45.48 -0.12
C GLY A 2 46.83 45.90 -0.12
N GLU A 3 46.37 46.60 0.90
CA GLU A 3 46.37 48.07 0.95
C GLU A 3 45.10 48.69 0.39
N ASN A 4 44.67 49.69 1.16
CA ASN A 4 43.88 50.86 0.82
C ASN A 4 42.35 50.73 0.95
N MET A 5 41.76 51.22 2.06
CA MET A 5 41.64 52.65 2.44
C MET A 5 40.83 53.40 1.37
N THR A 6 39.78 54.18 1.64
CA THR A 6 39.41 54.89 2.86
C THR A 6 38.04 55.55 2.65
N ASN A 7 37.17 55.42 3.66
CA ASN A 7 36.53 56.50 4.42
C ASN A 7 35.68 57.62 3.76
N ARG A 8 34.47 57.75 4.38
CA ARG A 8 33.79 58.98 4.86
C ARG A 8 33.06 59.80 3.78
N TRP A 9 31.77 60.16 3.86
CA TRP A 9 30.66 60.23 4.84
C TRP A 9 29.37 59.90 4.05
N GLY A 10 28.22 59.45 4.57
CA GLY A 10 27.49 59.73 5.80
C GLY A 10 26.00 59.50 5.51
N SER A 11 25.18 59.61 6.55
CA SER A 11 23.71 59.48 6.55
C SER A 11 23.12 58.07 6.73
N LYS A 12 22.03 58.10 7.49
CA LYS A 12 21.28 57.01 8.11
C LYS A 12 20.51 56.20 7.07
N GLU A 13 20.12 54.99 7.50
CA GLU A 13 19.18 54.05 6.88
C GLU A 13 19.81 53.03 5.91
N GLY A 14 19.94 51.79 6.40
CA GLY A 14 20.41 50.66 5.58
C GLY A 14 21.25 49.65 6.36
N ALA A 15 20.68 49.00 7.38
CA ALA A 15 21.39 47.98 8.16
C ALA A 15 20.49 46.79 8.51
N GLN A 16 19.78 46.26 7.52
CA GLN A 16 19.14 44.94 7.62
C GLN A 16 19.19 44.32 6.23
N THR A 17 20.20 43.48 5.98
CA THR A 17 20.14 42.30 5.10
C THR A 17 21.55 41.72 5.03
N VAL A 18 21.77 40.63 5.79
CA VAL A 18 22.38 39.37 5.27
C VAL A 18 23.90 39.44 5.10
N CYS A 19 24.73 38.69 5.83
CA CYS A 19 24.57 37.47 6.59
C CYS A 19 25.70 37.52 7.63
N ARG A 20 25.48 37.98 8.88
CA ARG A 20 24.80 37.25 9.97
C ARG A 20 25.28 35.78 10.11
N SER A 21 26.57 35.55 9.82
CA SER A 21 27.32 34.31 10.07
C SER A 21 27.73 34.26 11.55
N MET A 22 26.85 33.74 12.41
CA MET A 22 26.87 32.34 12.85
C MET A 22 28.21 31.92 13.49
N ARG A 23 28.12 31.56 14.78
CA ARG A 23 29.08 30.79 15.61
C ARG A 23 30.03 31.52 16.57
N ARG A 24 30.01 32.85 16.75
CA ARG A 24 30.90 33.49 17.77
C ARG A 24 30.30 34.55 18.72
N SER A 25 29.02 34.92 18.62
CA SER A 25 28.43 35.94 19.52
C SER A 25 27.63 35.38 20.72
N LEU A 26 27.43 34.07 20.81
CA LEU A 26 26.46 33.49 21.76
C LEU A 26 27.03 33.23 23.17
N ALA A 27 28.36 33.21 23.36
CA ALA A 27 28.98 32.96 24.66
C ALA A 27 29.48 34.23 25.38
N ALA A 28 29.67 35.35 24.66
CA ALA A 28 30.27 36.57 25.22
C ALA A 28 29.26 37.70 25.52
N LEU A 29 28.02 37.64 25.02
CA LEU A 29 27.00 38.67 25.27
C LEU A 29 26.16 38.41 26.54
N VAL A 30 26.15 37.18 27.05
CA VAL A 30 25.39 36.79 28.26
C VAL A 30 26.04 37.34 29.53
N ALA A 31 27.34 37.62 29.52
CA ALA A 31 28.08 38.08 30.69
C ALA A 31 28.05 39.62 30.91
N LEU A 32 27.65 40.42 29.91
CA LEU A 32 27.77 41.89 29.98
C LEU A 32 26.45 42.66 30.15
N THR A 33 25.28 42.00 30.11
CA THR A 33 23.97 42.64 30.34
C THR A 33 23.48 42.54 31.80
N MET A 34 24.20 41.86 32.68
CA MET A 34 23.85 41.80 34.12
C MET A 34 24.21 43.07 34.92
N PHE A 35 24.86 44.08 34.32
CA PHE A 35 25.23 45.34 34.99
C PHE A 35 24.35 46.56 34.67
N ALA A 36 23.26 46.40 33.91
CA ALA A 36 22.37 47.52 33.54
C ALA A 36 20.86 47.22 33.68
N GLY A 37 20.44 46.61 34.79
CA GLY A 37 19.11 46.79 35.38
C GLY A 37 17.86 46.84 34.47
N LEU A 38 17.78 46.00 33.44
CA LEU A 38 16.59 45.86 32.57
C LEU A 38 16.14 44.39 32.54
N TRP A 39 14.92 44.17 32.99
CA TRP A 39 14.23 42.89 33.08
C TRP A 39 13.85 42.34 31.70
N ILE A 40 14.19 41.08 31.41
CA ILE A 40 13.48 40.21 30.47
C ILE A 40 13.44 38.80 31.07
N GLN A 41 12.24 38.26 31.28
CA GLN A 41 12.01 36.88 31.72
C GLN A 41 12.41 35.88 30.62
N PRO A 42 13.06 34.75 30.94
CA PRO A 42 13.02 33.55 30.12
C PRO A 42 12.02 32.56 30.74
N GLY A 43 10.75 32.72 30.36
CA GLY A 43 9.86 31.57 30.22
C GLY A 43 10.26 30.78 28.97
N GLY A 44 10.21 29.45 29.05
CA GLY A 44 10.26 28.57 27.89
C GLY A 44 11.59 27.87 27.64
N LEU A 45 12.00 26.97 28.53
CA LEU A 45 12.64 25.72 28.09
C LEU A 45 11.53 24.67 28.01
N PRO A 46 11.20 24.12 26.84
CA PRO A 46 10.20 23.09 26.74
C PRO A 46 10.73 21.80 27.37
N SER A 47 10.00 21.33 28.38
CA SER A 47 9.98 19.94 28.81
C SER A 47 9.88 19.06 27.57
N ALA A 48 10.71 18.02 27.49
CA ALA A 48 10.68 17.04 26.41
C ALA A 48 9.25 16.53 26.23
N MET A 49 8.58 17.01 25.17
CA MET A 49 7.38 16.38 24.65
C MET A 49 7.76 14.92 24.39
N SER A 50 6.95 14.00 24.89
CA SER A 50 6.74 12.72 24.24
C SER A 50 6.22 13.03 22.84
N VAL A 51 7.13 13.33 21.91
CA VAL A 51 6.82 13.48 20.50
C VAL A 51 6.48 12.08 20.03
N THR A 52 5.18 11.78 19.91
CA THR A 52 4.72 10.67 19.09
C THR A 52 5.48 10.79 17.77
N PRO A 53 6.28 9.78 17.38
CA PRO A 53 7.16 9.90 16.23
C PRO A 53 6.30 10.35 15.04
N VAL A 54 6.66 11.48 14.43
CA VAL A 54 5.98 11.95 13.23
C VAL A 54 6.16 10.86 12.18
N PRO A 55 5.08 10.18 11.75
CA PRO A 55 5.21 9.13 10.75
C PRO A 55 5.79 9.73 9.49
N GLU A 56 6.66 8.98 8.83
CA GLU A 56 7.27 9.41 7.58
C GLU A 56 6.20 9.58 6.50
N ILE A 57 6.44 10.45 5.54
CA ILE A 57 5.52 10.71 4.45
C ILE A 57 6.25 10.37 3.17
N GLU A 58 5.72 9.39 2.45
CA GLU A 58 6.26 8.98 1.17
C GLU A 58 5.32 9.44 0.06
N VAL A 59 5.79 10.35 -0.79
CA VAL A 59 5.03 10.86 -1.93
C VAL A 59 5.70 10.39 -3.21
N THR A 60 5.00 9.58 -4.00
CA THR A 60 5.38 9.21 -5.36
C THR A 60 4.66 10.10 -6.36
N ILE A 61 5.39 10.68 -7.30
CA ILE A 61 4.83 11.58 -8.31
C ILE A 61 4.63 10.84 -9.63
N ALA A 62 3.40 10.92 -10.16
CA ALA A 62 3.06 10.63 -11.55
C ALA A 62 2.82 11.98 -12.25
N ALA A 63 3.65 12.33 -13.21
CA ALA A 63 3.45 13.52 -14.02
C ALA A 63 4.10 13.33 -15.40
N ASP A 64 3.36 13.68 -16.44
CA ASP A 64 3.86 13.94 -17.77
C ASP A 64 4.42 15.38 -17.80
N PRO A 65 5.75 15.57 -17.93
CA PRO A 65 6.36 16.90 -18.04
C PRO A 65 5.89 17.71 -19.26
N VAL A 66 5.14 17.09 -20.18
CA VAL A 66 4.65 17.68 -21.41
C VAL A 66 3.25 18.25 -21.30
N SER A 67 2.38 17.63 -20.49
CA SER A 67 0.95 17.95 -20.46
C SER A 67 0.62 19.25 -19.70
N ASN A 68 1.43 19.62 -18.70
CA ASN A 68 1.18 20.78 -17.85
C ASN A 68 2.44 21.64 -17.72
N ASN A 69 2.32 22.97 -17.88
CA ASN A 69 3.39 23.96 -17.61
C ASN A 69 3.91 24.02 -16.16
N LEU A 70 3.82 22.93 -15.41
CA LEU A 70 4.38 22.77 -14.08
C LEU A 70 5.86 22.41 -14.25
N ASP A 71 6.71 23.42 -14.11
CA ASP A 71 8.11 23.19 -13.79
C ASP A 71 8.19 22.42 -12.46
N LEU A 72 8.55 21.13 -12.53
CA LEU A 72 8.66 20.27 -11.36
C LEU A 72 10.01 20.41 -10.65
N THR A 73 10.95 21.20 -11.18
CA THR A 73 12.24 21.47 -10.52
C THR A 73 12.02 22.30 -9.26
N GLY A 74 11.88 21.62 -8.13
CA GLY A 74 11.58 22.23 -6.82
C GLY A 74 10.23 21.85 -6.21
N PHE A 75 9.45 20.96 -6.84
CA PHE A 75 8.20 20.46 -6.24
C PHE A 75 8.43 19.84 -4.86
N ALA A 76 9.46 18.99 -4.73
CA ALA A 76 9.77 18.31 -3.47
C ALA A 76 10.10 19.30 -2.35
N ASP A 77 10.91 20.32 -2.64
CA ASP A 77 11.30 21.34 -1.68
C ASP A 77 10.12 22.24 -1.30
N LEU A 78 9.29 22.60 -2.27
CA LEU A 78 8.09 23.39 -2.03
C LEU A 78 7.05 22.61 -1.21
N LEU A 79 6.82 21.34 -1.52
CA LEU A 79 5.92 20.48 -0.74
C LEU A 79 6.42 20.31 0.69
N LYS A 80 7.73 20.05 0.88
CA LYS A 80 8.37 19.99 2.20
C LYS A 80 8.17 21.30 2.98
N ALA A 81 8.39 22.44 2.32
CA ALA A 81 8.19 23.75 2.92
C ALA A 81 6.72 23.99 3.31
N LYS A 82 5.77 23.61 2.46
CA LYS A 82 4.32 23.72 2.72
C LYS A 82 3.89 22.81 3.86
N LEU A 83 4.30 21.54 3.89
CA LEU A 83 3.97 20.62 4.98
C LEU A 83 4.52 21.07 6.33
N ASN A 84 5.73 21.61 6.35
CA ASN A 84 6.31 22.21 7.54
C ASN A 84 5.53 23.46 7.98
N ALA A 85 5.22 24.37 7.04
CA ALA A 85 4.49 25.60 7.34
C ALA A 85 3.03 25.37 7.75
N THR A 86 2.35 24.38 7.14
CA THR A 86 0.91 24.16 7.32
C THR A 86 0.59 23.26 8.51
N CYS A 87 1.37 22.21 8.77
CA CYS A 87 1.10 21.29 9.88
C CYS A 87 2.33 20.81 10.64
N GLY A 88 3.43 21.56 10.57
CA GLY A 88 4.62 21.37 11.40
C GLY A 88 5.39 20.08 11.13
N ILE A 89 5.23 19.48 9.94
CA ILE A 89 5.93 18.25 9.59
C ILE A 89 7.39 18.58 9.23
N PRO A 90 8.38 17.99 9.92
CA PRO A 90 9.79 18.20 9.61
C PRO A 90 10.14 17.75 8.18
N THR A 91 10.99 18.51 7.49
CA THR A 91 11.33 18.26 6.09
C THR A 91 12.11 16.96 5.87
N ASP A 92 12.80 16.47 6.89
CA ASP A 92 13.51 15.18 6.94
C ASP A 92 12.57 13.98 7.07
N LYS A 93 11.30 14.21 7.40
CA LYS A 93 10.25 13.19 7.48
C LYS A 93 9.42 13.06 6.22
N VAL A 94 9.73 13.84 5.18
CA VAL A 94 9.02 13.82 3.91
C VAL A 94 9.97 13.32 2.82
N HIS A 95 9.68 12.14 2.31
CA HIS A 95 10.38 11.50 1.20
C HIS A 95 9.53 11.66 -0.06
N VAL A 96 10.03 12.45 -1.01
CA VAL A 96 9.38 12.61 -2.30
C VAL A 96 10.18 11.83 -3.32
N ASN A 97 9.63 10.69 -3.72
CA ASN A 97 10.16 9.83 -4.76
C ASN A 97 9.50 10.23 -6.07
N ALA A 98 10.12 11.16 -6.79
CA ALA A 98 9.78 11.31 -8.20
C ALA A 98 10.46 10.16 -8.95
N VAL A 99 9.73 9.40 -9.77
CA VAL A 99 10.41 8.82 -10.94
C VAL A 99 10.77 10.03 -11.79
N GLN A 100 12.05 10.40 -11.79
CA GLN A 100 12.51 11.53 -12.58
C GLN A 100 12.11 11.28 -14.03
N SER A 101 11.23 12.12 -14.58
CA SER A 101 11.35 12.49 -15.97
C SER A 101 12.64 13.29 -16.08
N ALA A 102 13.71 12.61 -16.46
CA ALA A 102 14.92 13.30 -16.83
C ALA A 102 14.69 13.83 -18.24
N ALA A 103 14.53 15.15 -18.37
CA ALA A 103 14.81 15.83 -19.62
C ALA A 103 16.28 15.55 -19.96
N VAL A 104 16.56 14.50 -20.72
CA VAL A 104 17.93 14.24 -21.18
C VAL A 104 18.20 15.23 -22.29
N SER A 105 19.02 16.25 -21.99
CA SER A 105 19.52 17.16 -23.01
C SER A 105 20.65 16.47 -23.78
N GLY A 106 20.40 16.21 -25.06
CA GLY A 106 21.41 15.70 -25.99
C GLY A 106 22.07 16.84 -26.77
N SER A 107 23.36 16.69 -27.10
CA SER A 107 23.92 17.38 -28.26
C SER A 107 23.45 16.61 -29.49
N PHE A 108 22.63 17.22 -30.33
CA PHE A 108 22.10 16.58 -31.53
C PHE A 108 22.99 16.92 -32.73
N ASN A 109 23.39 15.89 -33.47
CA ASN A 109 24.11 16.06 -34.73
C ASN A 109 23.10 16.52 -35.80
N TRP A 110 23.23 17.77 -36.23
CA TRP A 110 22.36 18.32 -37.26
C TRP A 110 22.75 17.76 -38.63
N TYR A 111 21.79 17.15 -39.29
CA TYR A 111 21.86 16.92 -40.73
C TYR A 111 21.33 18.17 -41.43
N ARG A 112 22.12 18.66 -42.37
CA ARG A 112 21.84 19.89 -43.10
C ARG A 112 21.07 19.58 -44.37
N PHE A 113 19.99 20.31 -44.59
CA PHE A 113 19.19 20.26 -45.81
C PHE A 113 19.00 21.67 -46.35
N ASP A 114 19.82 22.00 -47.34
CA ASP A 114 19.78 23.28 -48.05
C ASP A 114 19.30 23.11 -49.50
N HIS A 115 19.05 24.22 -50.16
CA HIS A 115 18.64 24.27 -51.56
C HIS A 115 19.65 23.71 -52.58
N THR A 116 20.91 23.45 -52.21
CA THR A 116 21.93 22.82 -53.08
C THR A 116 21.79 21.30 -53.14
N ASN A 117 20.81 20.75 -52.42
CA ASN A 117 20.46 19.33 -52.40
C ASN A 117 21.52 18.39 -51.80
N ASN A 118 22.54 18.93 -51.12
CA ASN A 118 23.56 18.14 -50.45
C ASN A 118 23.15 17.81 -49.01
N VAL A 119 23.38 16.55 -48.60
CA VAL A 119 23.21 16.11 -47.21
C VAL A 119 24.60 15.91 -46.63
N SER A 120 24.97 16.78 -45.69
CA SER A 120 26.22 16.66 -44.94
C SER A 120 25.94 16.72 -43.44
N LEU A 121 26.67 15.92 -42.66
CA LEU A 121 26.73 16.05 -41.22
C LEU A 121 27.33 17.42 -40.87
N ALA A 122 26.58 18.25 -40.16
CA ALA A 122 27.08 19.51 -39.61
C ALA A 122 27.56 19.27 -38.17
N GLU A 123 28.86 19.42 -37.93
CA GLU A 123 29.40 19.38 -36.56
C GLU A 123 28.90 20.60 -35.77
N SER A 124 28.44 20.38 -34.53
CA SER A 124 27.84 21.41 -33.66
C SER A 124 28.77 22.58 -33.30
N THR A 125 30.07 22.44 -33.59
CA THR A 125 31.12 23.44 -33.37
C THR A 125 31.38 24.34 -34.57
N SER A 126 30.81 24.06 -35.75
CA SER A 126 31.01 24.90 -36.91
C SER A 126 30.16 26.18 -36.80
N THR A 127 30.81 27.34 -36.87
CA THR A 127 30.11 28.63 -36.82
C THR A 127 29.33 28.94 -38.10
N SER A 128 29.67 28.27 -39.21
CA SER A 128 29.07 28.50 -40.52
C SER A 128 28.72 27.17 -41.15
N LEU A 129 27.43 26.88 -41.28
CA LEU A 129 26.97 25.55 -41.69
C LEU A 129 26.79 25.43 -43.20
N VAL A 130 26.51 26.51 -43.94
CA VAL A 130 26.40 26.50 -45.42
C VAL A 130 27.07 27.72 -46.04
N THR A 131 28.03 27.50 -46.93
CA THR A 131 28.59 28.55 -47.81
C THR A 131 27.79 28.65 -49.10
N TYR A 132 27.47 29.86 -49.55
CA TYR A 132 26.81 30.14 -50.82
C TYR A 132 27.66 31.07 -51.67
N TYR A 133 27.96 30.65 -52.89
CA TYR A 133 28.64 31.47 -53.89
C TYR A 133 27.76 31.49 -55.15
N ASN A 134 27.18 32.64 -55.47
CA ASN A 134 26.50 32.83 -56.74
C ASN A 134 26.86 34.19 -57.34
N GLU A 135 27.53 34.12 -58.49
CA GLU A 135 28.08 35.23 -59.27
C GLU A 135 26.99 36.21 -59.76
N ASN A 136 25.74 35.76 -59.82
CA ASN A 136 24.61 36.54 -60.34
C ASN A 136 23.88 37.38 -59.27
N TYR A 137 24.25 37.26 -58.00
CA TYR A 137 23.61 37.97 -56.89
C TYR A 137 24.67 38.69 -56.05
N SER A 138 25.22 39.79 -56.57
CA SER A 138 26.33 40.56 -55.98
C SER A 138 26.00 41.30 -54.68
N ASN A 139 24.79 41.15 -54.13
CA ASN A 139 24.27 42.01 -53.05
C ASN A 139 23.77 41.24 -51.82
N LEU A 140 24.14 39.97 -51.63
CA LEU A 140 23.95 39.32 -50.34
C LEU A 140 25.13 39.72 -49.44
N CYS A 141 24.88 40.37 -48.30
CA CYS A 141 25.93 40.81 -47.39
C CYS A 141 26.65 39.65 -46.66
N HIS A 142 26.29 38.39 -46.95
CA HIS A 142 26.80 37.20 -46.28
C HIS A 142 27.10 36.07 -47.28
N ASP A 143 28.33 35.52 -47.21
CA ASP A 143 28.76 34.33 -47.95
C ASP A 143 28.11 33.02 -47.43
N TYR A 144 27.26 33.09 -46.40
CA TYR A 144 26.67 31.94 -45.70
C TYR A 144 25.20 32.19 -45.35
N HIS A 145 24.32 31.18 -45.53
CA HIS A 145 22.87 31.35 -45.30
C HIS A 145 22.25 30.47 -44.19
N ILE A 146 22.97 29.46 -43.67
CA ILE A 146 22.67 28.87 -42.36
C ILE A 146 23.92 29.04 -41.48
N ILE A 147 23.81 29.84 -40.44
CA ILE A 147 24.90 30.17 -39.52
C ILE A 147 24.52 29.66 -38.13
N SER A 148 25.43 28.97 -37.46
CA SER A 148 25.22 28.48 -36.10
C SER A 148 26.22 29.16 -35.16
N SER A 149 25.79 29.57 -33.97
CA SER A 149 26.68 30.15 -32.98
C SER A 149 26.37 29.63 -31.58
N GLY A 150 27.33 29.80 -30.66
CA GLY A 150 27.20 29.30 -29.28
C GLY A 150 27.11 27.78 -29.16
N SER A 151 27.72 27.02 -30.07
CA SER A 151 27.65 25.54 -30.14
C SER A 151 26.27 24.98 -30.55
N GLY A 152 25.50 25.70 -31.37
CA GLY A 152 24.16 25.27 -31.80
C GLY A 152 23.00 25.84 -31.00
N SER A 153 23.27 26.63 -29.95
CA SER A 153 22.25 27.30 -29.13
C SER A 153 21.57 28.47 -29.85
N GLN A 154 22.20 28.98 -30.90
CA GLN A 154 21.64 29.98 -31.81
C GLN A 154 21.87 29.55 -33.27
N ILE A 155 20.82 29.68 -34.10
CA ILE A 155 20.81 29.30 -35.51
C ILE A 155 20.13 30.41 -36.30
N ASP A 156 20.85 30.96 -37.26
CA ASP A 156 20.41 32.02 -38.15
C ASP A 156 20.20 31.47 -39.56
N PHE A 157 18.98 31.61 -40.07
CA PHE A 157 18.60 31.27 -41.43
C PHE A 157 18.40 32.55 -42.25
N TYR A 158 19.23 32.76 -43.26
CA TYR A 158 19.17 33.90 -44.18
C TYR A 158 18.44 33.49 -45.47
N GLY A 159 17.48 34.31 -45.90
CA GLY A 159 16.67 34.10 -47.09
C GLY A 159 17.33 34.55 -48.39
N TYR A 160 16.61 34.35 -49.50
CA TYR A 160 17.09 34.58 -50.86
C TYR A 160 16.16 35.52 -51.61
N GLY A 161 16.71 36.35 -52.51
CA GLY A 161 15.89 37.14 -53.44
C GLY A 161 15.07 36.26 -54.40
N ALA A 162 15.66 35.22 -55.00
CA ALA A 162 14.94 34.23 -55.79
C ALA A 162 15.80 33.00 -56.05
N PRO A 163 15.21 31.80 -56.21
CA PRO A 163 13.79 31.42 -56.04
C PRO A 163 13.39 31.09 -54.59
N ALA A 164 12.09 30.81 -54.35
CA ALA A 164 11.54 30.46 -53.04
C ALA A 164 12.02 29.08 -52.57
N TYR A 165 13.10 29.06 -51.80
CA TYR A 165 13.63 27.85 -51.17
C TYR A 165 13.12 27.68 -49.74
N LYS A 166 13.24 26.45 -49.23
CA LYS A 166 13.02 26.10 -47.83
C LYS A 166 14.28 25.43 -47.33
N ASP A 167 14.76 25.85 -46.18
CA ASP A 167 15.95 25.28 -45.55
C ASP A 167 15.59 24.75 -44.17
N PHE A 168 16.22 23.65 -43.79
CA PHE A 168 16.01 23.09 -42.47
C PHE A 168 17.22 22.30 -41.98
N LEU A 169 17.29 22.16 -40.67
CA LEU A 169 18.16 21.21 -40.02
C LEU A 169 17.30 20.08 -39.48
N PHE A 170 17.85 18.88 -39.49
CA PHE A 170 17.14 17.69 -39.05
C PHE A 170 18.05 16.82 -38.19
N ALA A 171 17.54 16.37 -37.06
CA ALA A 171 18.15 15.38 -36.20
C ALA A 171 17.26 14.13 -36.20
N PRO A 172 17.74 12.97 -36.66
CA PRO A 172 16.99 11.72 -36.57
C PRO A 172 16.86 11.31 -35.11
N ASN A 173 15.72 10.72 -34.78
CA ASN A 173 15.47 10.18 -33.46
C ASN A 173 14.52 8.99 -33.56
N GLY A 174 14.89 7.86 -32.95
CA GLY A 174 14.11 6.62 -32.97
C GLY A 174 13.25 6.39 -31.73
N THR A 175 13.32 7.25 -30.71
CA THR A 175 12.58 7.05 -29.45
C THR A 175 11.18 7.63 -29.53
N ALA A 176 10.17 6.86 -29.15
CA ALA A 176 8.76 7.27 -29.14
C ALA A 176 8.37 8.17 -27.95
N ASN A 177 9.37 8.70 -27.24
CA ASN A 177 9.23 9.57 -26.08
C ASN A 177 8.70 10.95 -26.48
N ASN A 178 8.04 11.64 -25.54
CA ASN A 178 7.65 13.03 -25.78
C ASN A 178 8.89 13.90 -26.01
N LYS A 179 8.80 14.85 -26.94
CA LYS A 179 9.86 15.78 -27.28
C LYS A 179 9.47 17.18 -26.84
N ILE A 180 10.36 17.80 -26.08
CA ILE A 180 10.20 19.16 -25.57
C ILE A 180 11.25 20.04 -26.24
N PHE A 181 10.79 21.04 -27.00
CA PHE A 181 11.63 22.02 -27.66
C PHE A 181 11.32 23.40 -27.09
N GLN A 182 12.31 24.08 -26.55
CA GLN A 182 12.22 25.50 -26.18
C GLN A 182 13.14 26.28 -27.09
N PHE A 183 12.65 27.38 -27.64
CA PHE A 183 13.47 28.26 -28.47
C PHE A 183 12.88 29.66 -28.48
N THR A 184 13.68 30.62 -28.89
CA THR A 184 13.30 32.01 -29.05
C THR A 184 13.38 32.35 -30.53
N ILE A 185 12.34 32.96 -31.10
CA ILE A 185 12.40 33.54 -32.44
C ILE A 185 12.52 35.05 -32.31
N ASP A 186 13.54 35.62 -32.95
CA ASP A 186 13.65 37.07 -33.10
C ASP A 186 12.93 37.55 -34.36
N GLU A 187 11.76 38.15 -34.18
CA GLU A 187 10.98 38.76 -35.27
C GLU A 187 11.35 40.22 -35.53
N ALA A 188 12.27 40.81 -34.76
CA ALA A 188 12.72 42.17 -34.96
C ALA A 188 13.61 42.32 -36.19
N ASN A 189 14.34 41.25 -36.50
CA ASN A 189 15.25 41.17 -37.64
C ASN A 189 14.66 40.40 -38.83
N THR A 190 13.34 40.12 -38.82
CA THR A 190 12.65 39.39 -39.89
C THR A 190 11.93 40.34 -40.84
N SER A 191 12.33 40.38 -42.11
CA SER A 191 11.53 41.01 -43.18
C SER A 191 10.41 40.06 -43.62
N TYR A 192 9.21 40.20 -43.05
CA TYR A 192 8.04 39.40 -43.45
C TYR A 192 7.60 39.62 -44.91
N HIS A 193 8.08 40.69 -45.56
CA HIS A 193 7.90 40.92 -46.99
C HIS A 193 8.48 39.77 -47.83
N SER A 194 9.43 39.01 -47.28
CA SER A 194 10.21 38.01 -48.01
C SER A 194 10.21 36.62 -47.36
N GLY A 195 9.49 36.41 -46.26
CA GLY A 195 9.37 35.13 -45.57
C GLY A 195 7.93 34.57 -45.58
N GLU A 196 7.77 33.26 -45.75
CA GLU A 196 6.51 32.55 -45.45
C GLU A 196 6.41 32.19 -43.95
N GLY A 197 7.54 31.98 -43.28
CA GLY A 197 7.58 31.75 -41.84
C GLY A 197 8.78 30.92 -41.37
N ALA A 198 8.87 30.73 -40.05
CA ALA A 198 9.86 29.86 -39.40
C ALA A 198 9.17 28.94 -38.39
N GLY A 199 9.71 27.75 -38.20
CA GLY A 199 9.02 26.66 -37.53
C GLY A 199 9.92 25.54 -37.09
N PHE A 200 9.29 24.43 -36.71
CA PHE A 200 9.97 23.25 -36.21
C PHE A 200 9.33 21.96 -36.76
N LEU A 201 10.16 21.07 -37.27
CA LEU A 201 9.82 19.70 -37.61
C LEU A 201 9.78 18.86 -36.33
N PHE A 202 8.82 17.96 -36.25
CA PHE A 202 8.72 16.97 -35.16
C PHE A 202 8.03 15.71 -35.66
N ASN A 203 8.26 14.58 -34.98
CA ASN A 203 7.78 13.26 -35.41
C ASN A 203 8.04 13.01 -36.92
N THR A 204 9.22 13.43 -37.38
CA THR A 204 9.55 13.49 -38.80
C THR A 204 10.60 12.46 -39.16
N LYS A 205 10.32 11.73 -40.23
CA LYS A 205 11.20 10.82 -40.92
C LYS A 205 11.86 11.52 -42.10
N TYR A 206 13.18 11.37 -42.19
CA TYR A 206 13.92 11.59 -43.42
C TYR A 206 14.27 10.26 -44.08
N THR A 207 13.97 10.11 -45.37
CA THR A 207 14.33 8.93 -46.16
C THR A 207 15.24 9.33 -47.32
N TYR A 208 16.43 8.72 -47.39
CA TYR A 208 17.37 8.85 -48.51
C TYR A 208 17.35 7.55 -49.33
N VAL A 209 16.80 7.60 -50.54
CA VAL A 209 16.83 6.49 -51.49
C VAL A 209 17.89 6.73 -52.58
N GLY A 210 18.14 8.00 -52.91
CA GLY A 210 19.21 8.43 -53.81
C GLY A 210 19.28 9.96 -53.97
N PRO A 211 20.22 10.50 -54.77
CA PRO A 211 20.40 11.95 -54.93
C PRO A 211 19.15 12.72 -55.37
N SER A 212 18.27 12.08 -56.16
CA SER A 212 17.02 12.63 -56.67
C SER A 212 15.76 12.12 -55.96
N ASP A 213 15.88 11.24 -54.95
CA ASP A 213 14.72 10.68 -54.23
C ASP A 213 14.97 10.75 -52.72
N ARG A 214 14.60 11.92 -52.18
CA ARG A 214 14.81 12.34 -50.80
C ARG A 214 13.47 12.80 -50.26
N ARG A 215 12.94 12.07 -49.29
CA ARG A 215 11.54 12.20 -48.85
C ARG A 215 11.45 12.58 -47.38
N LEU A 216 10.53 13.49 -47.07
CA LEU A 216 10.18 13.92 -45.72
C LEU A 216 8.75 13.51 -45.40
N THR A 217 8.53 12.86 -44.27
CA THR A 217 7.19 12.45 -43.78
C THR A 217 7.12 12.75 -42.29
N GLY A 218 6.10 13.46 -41.81
CA GLY A 218 6.06 13.94 -40.43
C GLY A 218 5.12 15.11 -40.22
N TYR A 219 5.49 15.98 -39.27
CA TYR A 219 4.72 17.17 -38.94
C TYR A 219 5.60 18.42 -38.84
N LEU A 220 5.00 19.57 -39.15
CA LEU A 220 5.63 20.88 -39.12
C LEU A 220 4.68 21.89 -38.47
N VAL A 221 5.15 22.59 -37.42
CA VAL A 221 4.51 23.82 -36.97
C VAL A 221 5.28 25.00 -37.55
N LEU A 222 4.57 25.91 -38.22
CA LEU A 222 5.14 27.09 -38.89
C LEU A 222 4.47 28.38 -38.38
N LEU A 223 5.30 29.32 -37.91
CA LEU A 223 4.89 30.67 -37.59
C LEU A 223 5.02 31.56 -38.83
N THR A 224 3.88 31.84 -39.46
CA THR A 224 3.77 32.68 -40.65
C THR A 224 3.55 34.15 -40.30
N GLN A 225 3.43 35.01 -41.31
CA GLN A 225 3.17 36.44 -41.12
C GLN A 225 1.94 36.72 -40.24
N PHE A 226 0.86 35.96 -40.42
CA PHE A 226 -0.42 36.20 -39.73
C PHE A 226 -0.92 35.04 -38.89
N ASN A 227 -0.40 33.83 -39.09
CA ASN A 227 -0.94 32.62 -38.47
C ASN A 227 0.16 31.71 -37.94
N VAL A 228 -0.17 30.94 -36.93
CA VAL A 228 0.49 29.70 -36.57
C VAL A 228 -0.22 28.58 -37.32
N ARG A 229 0.52 27.75 -38.06
CA ARG A 229 -0.04 26.67 -38.86
C ARG A 229 0.63 25.35 -38.53
N LEU A 230 -0.17 24.30 -38.35
CA LEU A 230 0.26 22.92 -38.19
C LEU A 230 0.00 22.17 -39.50
N TYR A 231 1.04 21.56 -40.06
CA TYR A 231 0.98 20.78 -41.29
C TYR A 231 1.36 19.32 -41.04
N ARG A 232 0.74 18.43 -41.80
CA ARG A 232 1.18 17.05 -42.03
C ARG A 232 1.96 16.97 -43.34
N LEU A 233 3.07 16.26 -43.33
CA LEU A 233 3.93 15.99 -44.46
C LEU A 233 3.86 14.50 -44.78
N ASP A 234 3.46 14.17 -46.00
CA ASP A 234 3.29 12.80 -46.50
C ASP A 234 4.16 12.60 -47.74
N ASN A 235 5.32 11.97 -47.56
CA ASN A 235 6.24 11.63 -48.63
C ASN A 235 6.66 12.84 -49.51
N VAL A 236 6.88 13.99 -48.87
CA VAL A 236 7.25 15.25 -49.53
C VAL A 236 8.66 15.14 -50.08
N GLU A 237 8.83 15.38 -51.38
CA GLU A 237 10.13 15.38 -52.02
C GLU A 237 10.90 16.66 -51.67
N ILE A 238 12.07 16.53 -51.05
CA ILE A 238 12.87 17.68 -50.58
C ILE A 238 13.36 18.54 -51.75
N GLY A 239 13.75 17.92 -52.86
CA GLY A 239 14.10 18.66 -54.08
C GLY A 239 12.92 19.46 -54.66
N GLY A 240 11.69 19.09 -54.31
CA GLY A 240 10.47 19.81 -54.64
C GLY A 240 10.15 20.96 -53.67
N LEU A 241 10.87 21.12 -52.55
CA LEU A 241 10.72 22.26 -51.63
C LEU A 241 11.28 23.58 -52.21
N SER A 242 11.50 23.64 -53.52
CA SER A 242 11.76 24.86 -54.29
C SER A 242 10.55 25.19 -55.17
N GLY A 243 10.00 26.41 -55.10
CA GLY A 243 9.06 26.90 -56.12
C GLY A 243 7.57 26.95 -55.76
N GLY A 244 7.19 26.93 -54.47
CA GLY A 244 5.87 27.39 -54.02
C GLY A 244 4.69 26.41 -54.20
N SER A 245 4.88 25.23 -54.81
CA SER A 245 3.84 24.20 -54.91
C SER A 245 4.41 22.82 -54.53
N TYR A 246 3.80 22.17 -53.54
CA TYR A 246 4.33 20.94 -52.93
C TYR A 246 3.25 19.85 -52.90
N SER A 247 3.56 18.67 -53.45
CA SER A 247 2.73 17.48 -53.27
C SER A 247 3.01 16.86 -51.89
N GLY A 248 1.98 16.36 -51.21
CA GLY A 248 2.11 15.69 -49.92
C GLY A 248 2.11 16.62 -48.69
N VAL A 249 1.72 17.89 -48.80
CA VAL A 249 1.58 18.81 -47.65
C VAL A 249 0.11 19.09 -47.35
N THR A 250 -0.34 18.81 -46.13
CA THR A 250 -1.73 19.01 -45.69
C THR A 250 -1.78 19.94 -44.48
N LEU A 251 -2.58 21.01 -44.53
CA LEU A 251 -2.85 21.87 -43.37
C LEU A 251 -3.82 21.16 -42.41
N LEU A 252 -3.43 21.02 -41.15
CA LEU A 252 -4.22 20.37 -40.10
C LEU A 252 -4.95 21.36 -39.20
N GLN A 253 -4.23 22.39 -38.74
CA GLN A 253 -4.77 23.44 -37.89
C GLN A 253 -4.12 24.78 -38.21
N GLN A 254 -4.88 25.87 -38.06
CA GLN A 254 -4.34 27.22 -38.06
C GLN A 254 -4.98 28.06 -36.96
N THR A 255 -4.16 28.90 -36.33
CA THR A 255 -4.57 29.87 -35.31
C THR A 255 -3.98 31.23 -35.67
N ALA A 256 -4.73 32.30 -35.45
CA ALA A 256 -4.20 33.65 -35.63
C ALA A 256 -2.98 33.87 -34.71
N LYS A 257 -1.93 34.49 -35.25
CA LYS A 257 -0.73 34.81 -34.48
C LYS A 257 -1.07 35.85 -33.41
N PRO A 258 -0.62 35.69 -32.14
CA PRO A 258 -0.90 36.65 -31.07
C PRO A 258 -0.34 38.04 -31.42
N GLY A 259 -1.22 39.05 -31.41
CA GLY A 259 -0.92 40.37 -31.96
C GLY A 259 0.14 41.12 -31.18
N THR A 260 1.26 41.41 -31.84
CA THR A 260 2.15 42.54 -31.55
C THR A 260 2.86 42.95 -32.84
N SER A 261 3.19 44.23 -32.93
CA SER A 261 3.98 44.87 -33.97
C SER A 261 5.21 44.04 -34.37
N SER A 262 5.46 43.97 -35.69
CA SER A 262 6.75 43.63 -36.30
C SER A 262 7.89 44.19 -35.43
N GLY A 263 8.77 43.36 -34.86
CA GLY A 263 9.76 43.87 -33.91
C GLY A 263 10.05 43.09 -32.61
N THR A 264 9.36 41.98 -32.28
CA THR A 264 9.37 41.43 -30.90
C THR A 264 9.99 40.03 -30.81
N LEU A 265 10.81 39.78 -29.78
CA LEU A 265 11.27 38.43 -29.42
C LEU A 265 10.08 37.57 -28.95
N ARG A 266 10.01 36.32 -29.42
CA ARG A 266 9.02 35.34 -28.97
C ARG A 266 9.68 34.14 -28.33
N TYR A 267 9.35 33.88 -27.07
CA TYR A 267 9.79 32.71 -26.34
C TYR A 267 8.77 31.58 -26.54
N LEU A 268 9.15 30.54 -27.28
CA LEU A 268 8.25 29.50 -27.77
C LEU A 268 8.62 28.13 -27.20
N LYS A 269 7.60 27.34 -26.84
CA LYS A 269 7.75 25.93 -26.42
C LYS A 269 6.87 25.06 -27.30
N LEU A 270 7.45 24.06 -27.96
CA LEU A 270 6.74 23.00 -28.65
C LEU A 270 6.86 21.71 -27.84
N VAL A 271 5.73 21.03 -27.67
CA VAL A 271 5.72 19.74 -27.00
C VAL A 271 4.96 18.72 -27.83
N ALA A 272 5.63 17.65 -28.22
CA ALA A 272 5.12 16.66 -29.14
C ALA A 272 5.26 15.25 -28.59
N SER A 273 4.15 14.53 -28.50
CA SER A 273 4.13 13.08 -28.31
C SER A 273 3.96 12.39 -29.68
N PRO A 274 4.06 11.06 -29.79
CA PRO A 274 3.70 10.34 -31.02
C PRO A 274 2.29 10.67 -31.55
N THR A 275 1.37 11.08 -30.67
CA THR A 275 -0.07 11.20 -30.97
C THR A 275 -0.65 12.59 -30.74
N THR A 276 0.07 13.52 -30.12
CA THR A 276 -0.44 14.86 -29.77
C THR A 276 0.64 15.93 -29.91
N VAL A 277 0.23 17.18 -30.11
CA VAL A 277 1.13 18.34 -30.13
C VAL A 277 0.52 19.57 -29.47
N SER A 278 1.36 20.31 -28.76
CA SER A 278 1.05 21.62 -28.19
C SER A 278 2.13 22.65 -28.53
N PHE A 279 1.73 23.91 -28.71
CA PHE A 279 2.63 25.01 -29.06
C PHE A 279 2.25 26.30 -28.31
N TYR A 280 3.19 26.81 -27.53
CA TYR A 280 2.98 27.89 -26.55
C TYR A 280 3.90 29.08 -26.79
N GLN A 281 3.40 30.28 -26.47
CA GLN A 281 4.19 31.51 -26.36
C GLN A 281 4.27 31.94 -24.89
N PHE A 282 5.46 32.34 -24.45
CA PHE A 282 5.78 32.80 -23.09
C PHE A 282 6.19 34.27 -23.09
N THR A 283 6.12 34.89 -21.91
CA THR A 283 6.50 36.30 -21.71
C THR A 283 8.01 36.54 -21.59
N SER A 284 8.80 35.50 -21.29
CA SER A 284 10.25 35.58 -21.05
C SER A 284 11.00 34.30 -21.42
N SER A 285 12.33 34.38 -21.50
CA SER A 285 13.26 33.26 -21.75
C SER A 285 13.33 32.22 -20.63
N THR A 286 12.70 32.47 -19.48
CA THR A 286 12.60 31.50 -18.38
C THR A 286 11.47 30.51 -18.57
N TYR A 287 10.60 30.71 -19.57
CA TYR A 287 9.45 29.84 -19.87
C TYR A 287 8.54 29.56 -18.65
N SER A 288 8.47 30.51 -17.72
CA SER A 288 7.76 30.35 -16.44
C SER A 288 6.31 30.80 -16.49
N THR A 289 5.96 31.70 -17.41
CA THR A 289 4.61 32.28 -17.52
C THR A 289 4.14 32.22 -18.97
N VAL A 290 3.14 31.37 -19.24
CA VAL A 290 2.53 31.31 -20.58
C VAL A 290 1.78 32.60 -20.86
N GLN A 291 2.12 33.23 -21.97
CA GLN A 291 1.41 34.37 -22.52
C GLN A 291 0.21 33.92 -23.35
N THR A 292 0.40 32.92 -24.23
CA THR A 292 -0.66 32.46 -25.14
C THR A 292 -0.45 31.00 -25.53
N LYS A 293 -1.54 30.23 -25.59
CA LYS A 293 -1.58 28.88 -26.16
C LYS A 293 -2.00 28.98 -27.63
N MET A 294 -1.10 28.68 -28.55
CA MET A 294 -1.37 28.85 -29.99
C MET A 294 -1.91 27.57 -30.62
N ILE A 295 -1.44 26.42 -30.15
CA ILE A 295 -1.99 25.08 -30.39
C ILE A 295 -2.01 24.39 -29.03
N ASP A 296 -3.13 23.81 -28.63
CA ASP A 296 -3.28 23.17 -27.31
C ASP A 296 -3.80 21.75 -27.50
N ASN A 297 -2.96 20.77 -27.14
CA ASN A 297 -3.25 19.34 -27.14
C ASN A 297 -3.94 18.82 -28.42
N TYR A 298 -3.45 19.22 -29.59
CA TYR A 298 -4.02 18.79 -30.85
C TYR A 298 -3.67 17.33 -31.13
N THR A 299 -4.69 16.49 -31.36
CA THR A 299 -4.51 15.07 -31.69
C THR A 299 -4.00 14.89 -33.13
N LEU A 300 -2.87 14.22 -33.29
CA LEU A 300 -2.26 13.95 -34.59
C LEU A 300 -3.00 12.83 -35.32
N PRO A 301 -3.30 12.98 -36.62
CA PRO A 301 -4.09 12.01 -37.37
C PRO A 301 -3.33 10.72 -37.73
N ALA A 302 -2.02 10.66 -37.54
CA ALA A 302 -1.19 9.50 -37.80
C ALA A 302 -0.01 9.46 -36.83
N VAL A 303 0.48 8.25 -36.53
CA VAL A 303 1.71 8.04 -35.76
C VAL A 303 2.77 7.55 -36.73
N PHE A 304 3.91 8.23 -36.75
CA PHE A 304 5.09 7.83 -37.51
C PHE A 304 6.07 7.15 -36.55
N ASN A 305 6.62 5.99 -36.93
CA ASN A 305 7.57 5.23 -36.10
C ASN A 305 9.00 5.81 -36.13
N ASP A 306 9.14 7.06 -36.56
CA ASP A 306 10.39 7.81 -36.69
C ASP A 306 10.14 9.22 -36.14
N PHE A 307 10.91 9.62 -35.13
CA PHE A 307 10.61 10.75 -34.25
C PHE A 307 11.59 11.92 -34.39
N GLY A 308 12.19 12.09 -35.57
CA GLY A 308 13.15 13.15 -35.84
C GLY A 308 12.55 14.55 -35.82
N PHE A 309 13.40 15.56 -35.70
CA PHE A 309 13.00 16.95 -35.49
C PHE A 309 14.04 17.96 -35.94
N GLY A 310 13.67 19.24 -35.99
CA GLY A 310 14.63 20.33 -36.16
C GLY A 310 14.02 21.63 -36.70
N PRO A 311 14.78 22.75 -36.65
CA PRO A 311 14.31 24.04 -37.10
C PRO A 311 14.12 24.08 -38.62
N PHE A 312 13.09 24.79 -39.06
CA PHE A 312 12.68 24.91 -40.46
C PHE A 312 12.43 26.38 -40.80
N ALA A 313 12.99 26.87 -41.90
CA ALA A 313 12.76 28.21 -42.42
C ALA A 313 12.13 28.16 -43.82
N SER A 314 11.16 29.04 -44.04
CA SER A 314 10.34 29.09 -45.24
C SER A 314 10.34 30.48 -45.86
N TYR A 315 10.81 30.59 -47.10
CA TYR A 315 10.95 31.87 -47.80
C TYR A 315 9.94 32.05 -48.93
N LEU A 316 9.55 33.30 -49.20
CA LEU A 316 8.83 33.70 -50.41
C LEU A 316 9.84 34.20 -51.44
N SER A 317 9.58 34.00 -52.74
CA SER A 317 10.41 34.59 -53.79
C SER A 317 10.12 36.10 -53.87
N HIS A 318 11.15 36.96 -53.91
CA HIS A 318 10.98 38.41 -53.99
C HIS A 318 12.13 39.12 -54.74
N SER A 319 11.82 39.99 -55.70
CA SER A 319 12.83 40.58 -56.59
C SER A 319 13.65 41.76 -55.99
N CYS A 320 13.88 41.82 -54.67
CA CYS A 320 14.53 42.95 -54.01
C CYS A 320 15.75 42.54 -53.16
N SER A 321 16.68 43.48 -52.94
CA SER A 321 17.94 43.28 -52.21
C SER A 321 17.79 43.33 -50.67
N GLN A 322 16.66 42.89 -50.14
CA GLN A 322 16.44 42.85 -48.70
C GLN A 322 16.78 41.47 -48.15
N ASP A 323 17.75 41.40 -47.24
CA ASP A 323 18.11 40.17 -46.54
C ASP A 323 16.99 39.78 -45.55
N THR A 324 16.32 38.65 -45.78
CA THR A 324 15.41 38.05 -44.79
C THR A 324 16.21 37.25 -43.78
N ARG A 325 15.90 37.37 -42.49
CA ARG A 325 16.55 36.56 -41.46
C ARG A 325 15.53 35.99 -40.47
N PHE A 326 15.69 34.72 -40.15
CA PHE A 326 15.06 34.06 -39.00
C PHE A 326 16.14 33.62 -38.03
N THR A 327 16.13 34.17 -36.83
CA THR A 327 17.04 33.77 -35.75
C THR A 327 16.28 32.90 -34.77
N PHE A 328 16.74 31.66 -34.61
CA PHE A 328 16.39 30.82 -33.48
C PHE A 328 17.49 30.98 -32.43
N SER A 329 17.15 31.35 -31.20
CA SER A 329 18.10 31.47 -30.08
C SER A 329 17.56 30.76 -28.84
N ASN A 330 18.43 30.49 -27.86
CA ASN A 330 18.08 29.72 -26.65
C ASN A 330 17.43 28.35 -26.98
N ILE A 331 17.89 27.68 -28.04
CA ILE A 331 17.35 26.37 -28.40
C ILE A 331 17.75 25.36 -27.32
N SER A 332 16.77 24.81 -26.61
CA SER A 332 16.91 23.66 -25.73
C SER A 332 16.01 22.54 -26.23
N MET A 333 16.51 21.31 -26.11
CA MET A 333 15.79 20.12 -26.56
C MET A 333 15.96 19.02 -25.53
N SER A 334 14.86 18.36 -25.20
CA SER A 334 14.86 17.25 -24.26
C SER A 334 13.80 16.21 -24.61
N GLU A 335 14.07 14.97 -24.20
CA GLU A 335 13.12 13.87 -24.26
C GLU A 335 12.53 13.62 -22.89
N ASP A 336 11.24 13.27 -22.85
CA ASP A 336 10.59 12.78 -21.65
C ASP A 336 10.70 11.24 -21.55
N THR A 337 11.18 10.75 -20.42
CA THR A 337 11.30 9.30 -20.14
C THR A 337 10.29 8.83 -19.09
N SER A 338 9.10 9.43 -19.03
CA SER A 338 8.05 9.07 -18.06
C SER A 338 7.65 7.58 -18.13
N VAL A 339 7.32 6.99 -16.97
CA VAL A 339 6.86 5.60 -16.81
C VAL A 339 5.32 5.55 -16.78
N SER A 340 4.72 4.48 -17.30
CA SER A 340 3.25 4.26 -17.19
C SER A 340 2.82 4.29 -15.71
N PHE A 341 1.56 4.64 -15.42
CA PHE A 341 1.08 4.66 -14.03
C PHE A 341 1.15 3.26 -13.40
N THR A 342 0.93 2.22 -14.19
CA THR A 342 1.07 0.82 -13.79
C THR A 342 2.52 0.46 -13.44
N ASP A 343 3.49 0.89 -14.24
CA ASP A 343 4.91 0.58 -14.00
C ASP A 343 5.51 1.46 -12.90
N LEU A 344 5.00 2.69 -12.74
CA LEU A 344 5.31 3.57 -11.61
C LEU A 344 4.98 2.87 -10.29
N VAL A 345 3.73 2.42 -10.11
CA VAL A 345 3.29 1.80 -8.85
C VAL A 345 4.04 0.49 -8.57
N LYS A 346 4.44 -0.25 -9.60
CA LYS A 346 5.29 -1.46 -9.47
C LYS A 346 6.74 -1.15 -9.08
N SER A 347 7.30 -0.07 -9.60
CA SER A 347 8.72 0.29 -9.46
C SER A 347 9.01 1.18 -8.25
N THR A 348 7.98 1.74 -7.61
CA THR A 348 8.11 2.52 -6.38
C THR A 348 8.77 1.71 -5.25
N ASN A 349 9.76 2.32 -4.62
CA ASN A 349 10.47 1.74 -3.49
C ASN A 349 9.74 2.00 -2.17
N TRP A 350 8.79 1.13 -1.81
CA TRP A 350 7.90 1.27 -0.63
C TRP A 350 8.56 1.04 0.75
N ASN A 351 9.88 1.19 0.84
CA ASN A 351 10.74 0.75 1.96
C ASN A 351 10.67 1.61 3.24
N TYR A 352 9.59 2.36 3.45
CA TYR A 352 9.37 3.16 4.66
C TYR A 352 8.20 2.57 5.49
N PRO A 353 8.47 1.68 6.46
CA PRO A 353 7.43 1.07 7.28
C PRO A 353 6.71 2.12 8.14
N GLY A 354 5.37 2.09 8.14
CA GLY A 354 4.58 3.04 8.93
C GLY A 354 4.50 4.46 8.37
N SER A 355 4.90 4.67 7.10
CA SER A 355 4.74 5.95 6.42
C SER A 355 3.34 6.15 5.82
N LEU A 356 2.88 7.40 5.73
CA LEU A 356 1.75 7.78 4.88
C LEU A 356 2.22 7.77 3.42
N ARG A 357 1.69 6.83 2.64
CA ARG A 357 2.06 6.64 1.23
C ARG A 357 1.05 7.31 0.32
N ILE A 358 1.52 8.19 -0.54
CA ILE A 358 0.70 8.97 -1.45
C ILE A 358 1.23 8.82 -2.87
N ILE A 359 0.34 8.53 -3.80
CA ILE A 359 0.60 8.59 -5.23
C ILE A 359 -0.12 9.83 -5.74
N ALA A 360 0.63 10.82 -6.19
CA ALA A 360 0.09 12.08 -6.70
C ALA A 360 0.17 12.10 -8.22
N ASN A 361 -0.98 12.11 -8.90
CA ASN A 361 -1.06 12.42 -10.33
C ASN A 361 -1.24 13.93 -10.50
N LEU A 362 -0.24 14.58 -11.10
CA LEU A 362 -0.22 16.03 -11.33
C LEU A 362 -0.71 16.43 -12.73
N ASP A 363 -1.08 15.47 -13.57
CA ASP A 363 -1.50 15.70 -14.95
C ASP A 363 -2.95 16.13 -15.06
N ASN A 364 -3.22 16.97 -16.06
CA ASN A 364 -4.59 17.36 -16.40
C ASN A 364 -5.26 16.36 -17.35
N ASP A 365 -4.53 15.32 -17.74
CA ASP A 365 -5.03 14.20 -18.52
C ASP A 365 -5.40 13.04 -17.57
N GLY A 366 -6.48 12.36 -17.88
CA GLY A 366 -6.87 11.15 -17.16
C GLY A 366 -5.82 10.05 -17.32
N VAL A 367 -5.74 9.14 -16.35
CA VAL A 367 -4.77 8.05 -16.35
C VAL A 367 -5.20 6.99 -17.38
N PRO A 368 -4.50 6.82 -18.52
CA PRO A 368 -4.95 5.91 -19.58
C PRO A 368 -5.07 4.46 -19.09
N ASP A 369 -4.21 4.06 -18.15
CA ASP A 369 -4.18 2.74 -17.54
C ASP A 369 -5.49 2.37 -16.80
N PHE A 370 -6.30 3.35 -16.39
CA PHE A 370 -7.60 3.07 -15.77
C PHE A 370 -8.64 2.55 -16.77
N GLY A 371 -8.43 2.75 -18.07
CA GLY A 371 -9.30 2.23 -19.13
C GLY A 371 -8.98 0.78 -19.55
N VAL A 372 -7.86 0.22 -19.11
CA VAL A 372 -7.41 -1.14 -19.44
C VAL A 372 -7.59 -2.03 -18.20
N THR A 373 -8.44 -3.04 -18.28
CA THR A 373 -8.82 -3.86 -17.11
C THR A 373 -7.62 -4.53 -16.42
N SER A 374 -6.65 -5.04 -17.19
CA SER A 374 -5.43 -5.67 -16.65
C SER A 374 -4.54 -4.65 -15.92
N SER A 375 -4.32 -3.47 -16.51
CA SER A 375 -3.56 -2.37 -15.90
C SER A 375 -4.25 -1.86 -14.65
N LEU A 376 -5.56 -1.57 -14.71
CA LEU A 376 -6.37 -1.13 -13.56
C LEU A 376 -6.32 -2.14 -12.41
N SER A 377 -6.44 -3.44 -12.69
CA SER A 377 -6.36 -4.48 -11.65
C SER A 377 -4.98 -4.55 -10.98
N THR A 378 -3.92 -4.35 -11.76
CA THR A 378 -2.54 -4.33 -11.26
C THR A 378 -2.29 -3.09 -10.40
N ILE A 379 -2.77 -1.94 -10.85
CA ILE A 379 -2.70 -0.68 -10.09
C ILE A 379 -3.43 -0.85 -8.76
N LEU A 380 -4.68 -1.32 -8.77
CA LEU A 380 -5.45 -1.52 -7.54
C LEU A 380 -4.75 -2.49 -6.59
N TYR A 381 -4.20 -3.59 -7.10
CA TYR A 381 -3.45 -4.55 -6.29
C TYR A 381 -2.29 -3.89 -5.52
N TYR A 382 -1.39 -3.18 -6.21
CA TYR A 382 -0.23 -2.58 -5.55
C TYR A 382 -0.60 -1.36 -4.70
N VAL A 383 -1.57 -0.55 -5.10
CA VAL A 383 -2.05 0.58 -4.29
C VAL A 383 -2.68 0.08 -2.98
N MET A 384 -3.51 -0.97 -3.05
CA MET A 384 -4.13 -1.58 -1.87
C MET A 384 -3.09 -2.30 -0.99
N GLN A 385 -2.19 -3.08 -1.59
CA GLN A 385 -1.13 -3.81 -0.87
C GLN A 385 -0.22 -2.86 -0.08
N ASN A 386 0.11 -1.70 -0.65
CA ASN A 386 0.97 -0.72 -0.01
C ASN A 386 0.21 0.26 0.90
N ASN A 387 -1.11 0.15 1.01
CA ASN A 387 -1.99 1.08 1.72
C ASN A 387 -1.76 2.54 1.27
N ALA A 388 -1.67 2.76 -0.05
CA ALA A 388 -1.37 4.05 -0.65
C ALA A 388 -2.64 4.84 -0.97
N HIS A 389 -2.56 6.17 -0.78
CA HIS A 389 -3.61 7.12 -1.14
C HIS A 389 -3.36 7.70 -2.52
N TYR A 390 -4.37 7.66 -3.40
CA TYR A 390 -4.30 8.33 -4.69
C TYR A 390 -4.77 9.78 -4.57
N VAL A 391 -3.98 10.71 -5.07
CA VAL A 391 -4.37 12.11 -5.22
C VAL A 391 -4.31 12.46 -6.70
N GLY A 392 -5.47 12.61 -7.32
CA GLY A 392 -5.57 13.19 -8.66
C GLY A 392 -5.74 14.70 -8.55
N TRP A 393 -5.09 15.46 -9.43
CA TRP A 393 -5.21 16.90 -9.49
C TRP A 393 -5.62 17.33 -10.91
N GLY A 394 -6.78 17.97 -11.04
CA GLY A 394 -7.32 18.43 -12.32
C GLY A 394 -7.57 19.93 -12.46
N ILE A 395 -7.26 20.40 -13.67
CA ILE A 395 -7.64 21.62 -14.38
C ILE A 395 -9.08 21.80 -14.87
N ASN A 396 -9.48 20.78 -15.65
CA ASN A 396 -10.58 20.81 -16.59
C ASN A 396 -11.31 19.47 -16.54
N ASN A 397 -12.55 19.51 -16.05
CA ASN A 397 -13.41 18.35 -15.89
C ASN A 397 -14.17 17.98 -17.17
N THR A 398 -13.70 18.33 -18.37
CA THR A 398 -14.43 18.05 -19.63
C THR A 398 -13.67 17.21 -20.67
N ILE A 399 -12.48 16.69 -20.34
CA ILE A 399 -11.73 15.82 -21.26
C ILE A 399 -12.29 14.39 -21.18
N SER A 400 -12.77 13.86 -22.31
CA SER A 400 -13.28 12.49 -22.41
C SER A 400 -12.17 11.52 -22.78
N ILE A 401 -12.00 10.46 -21.98
CA ILE A 401 -10.92 9.49 -22.10
C ILE A 401 -11.50 8.09 -21.85
N GLY A 402 -11.32 7.17 -22.79
CA GLY A 402 -11.56 5.73 -22.57
C GLY A 402 -12.94 5.36 -22.00
N GLY A 403 -14.02 5.98 -22.48
CA GLY A 403 -15.39 5.69 -22.01
C GLY A 403 -15.85 6.45 -20.77
N TYR A 404 -15.00 7.32 -20.19
CA TYR A 404 -15.37 8.25 -19.13
C TYR A 404 -15.69 9.64 -19.69
N THR A 405 -16.67 10.31 -19.09
CA THR A 405 -17.15 11.64 -19.50
C THR A 405 -16.25 12.78 -19.03
N SER A 406 -15.43 12.57 -17.99
CA SER A 406 -14.44 13.53 -17.50
C SER A 406 -13.27 12.88 -16.74
N VAL A 407 -12.18 13.62 -16.56
CA VAL A 407 -11.05 13.27 -15.66
C VAL A 407 -11.53 13.08 -14.22
N MET A 408 -12.49 13.90 -13.77
CA MET A 408 -13.10 13.80 -12.45
C MET A 408 -13.89 12.50 -12.29
N ASP A 409 -14.65 12.08 -13.30
CA ASP A 409 -15.41 10.81 -13.27
C ASP A 409 -14.47 9.61 -13.24
N GLN A 410 -13.37 9.67 -13.99
CA GLN A 410 -12.35 8.64 -14.00
C GLN A 410 -11.67 8.51 -12.63
N ALA A 411 -11.27 9.64 -12.03
CA ALA A 411 -10.67 9.69 -10.71
C ALA A 411 -11.64 9.23 -9.62
N ASN A 412 -12.88 9.70 -9.63
CA ASN A 412 -13.91 9.27 -8.68
C ASN A 412 -14.22 7.78 -8.81
N GLY A 413 -14.29 7.27 -10.04
CA GLY A 413 -14.45 5.84 -10.30
C GLY A 413 -13.27 5.02 -9.75
N PHE A 414 -12.04 5.52 -9.89
CA PHE A 414 -10.87 4.88 -9.30
C PHE A 414 -10.86 4.94 -7.77
N ILE A 415 -11.15 6.10 -7.18
CA ILE A 415 -11.26 6.29 -5.72
C ILE A 415 -12.30 5.32 -5.12
N ALA A 416 -13.46 5.21 -5.76
CA ALA A 416 -14.50 4.27 -5.34
C ALA A 416 -14.04 2.81 -5.41
N ARG A 417 -13.26 2.43 -6.44
CA ARG A 417 -12.68 1.09 -6.59
C ARG A 417 -11.49 0.83 -5.65
N ASN A 418 -10.78 1.87 -5.22
CA ASN A 418 -9.69 1.80 -4.24
C ASN A 418 -10.21 1.92 -2.80
N SER A 419 -11.38 1.36 -2.50
CA SER A 419 -12.03 1.40 -1.17
C SER A 419 -12.14 2.81 -0.56
N GLY A 420 -12.33 3.84 -1.38
CA GLY A 420 -12.37 5.23 -0.92
C GLY A 420 -11.01 5.85 -0.57
N LYS A 421 -9.90 5.14 -0.74
CA LYS A 421 -8.53 5.61 -0.45
C LYS A 421 -7.99 6.51 -1.56
N GLY A 422 -8.56 7.71 -1.68
CA GLY A 422 -8.04 8.74 -2.55
C GLY A 422 -8.89 10.01 -2.57
N THR A 423 -8.38 11.04 -3.23
CA THR A 423 -9.12 12.29 -3.45
C THR A 423 -8.82 12.82 -4.85
N PHE A 424 -9.78 13.56 -5.40
CA PHE A 424 -9.54 14.38 -6.57
C PHE A 424 -9.66 15.84 -6.20
N ILE A 425 -8.58 16.58 -6.41
CA ILE A 425 -8.53 18.01 -6.17
C ILE A 425 -8.88 18.71 -7.48
N ASN A 426 -10.14 19.11 -7.60
CA ASN A 426 -10.60 19.97 -8.69
C ASN A 426 -10.23 21.42 -8.38
N ARG A 427 -9.46 22.07 -9.25
CA ARG A 427 -9.03 23.46 -9.05
C ARG A 427 -9.90 24.50 -9.76
N SER A 428 -10.98 24.11 -10.45
CA SER A 428 -11.74 24.94 -11.40
C SER A 428 -12.02 26.39 -10.97
N ASP A 429 -11.09 27.30 -11.31
CA ASP A 429 -11.28 28.75 -11.53
C ASP A 429 -10.00 29.52 -11.96
N ALA A 430 -8.97 28.90 -12.57
CA ALA A 430 -7.76 29.67 -12.92
C ALA A 430 -7.37 29.68 -14.38
N ALA A 431 -7.49 30.89 -14.90
CA ALA A 431 -6.64 31.43 -15.95
C ALA A 431 -5.15 31.54 -15.54
N LEU A 432 -4.77 31.22 -14.29
CA LEU A 432 -3.38 31.29 -13.79
C LEU A 432 -3.15 30.27 -12.64
N PHE A 433 -2.75 29.03 -12.94
CA PHE A 433 -2.36 28.05 -11.90
C PHE A 433 -0.85 27.88 -11.81
N THR A 434 -0.30 28.00 -10.60
CA THR A 434 1.13 27.80 -10.29
C THR A 434 1.37 26.51 -9.48
N LEU A 435 2.61 26.02 -9.49
CA LEU A 435 3.13 24.92 -8.64
C LEU A 435 2.80 25.12 -7.15
N ASP A 436 2.79 26.37 -6.69
CA ASP A 436 2.54 26.76 -5.30
C ASP A 436 1.13 26.40 -4.81
N GLN A 437 0.09 26.70 -5.58
CA GLN A 437 -1.26 26.40 -5.10
C GLN A 437 -1.59 24.90 -5.22
N GLY A 438 -0.90 24.16 -6.10
CA GLY A 438 -1.00 22.70 -6.19
C GLY A 438 -0.33 21.99 -5.02
N THR A 439 0.91 22.39 -4.68
CA THR A 439 1.61 21.90 -3.48
C THR A 439 0.89 22.31 -2.19
N THR A 440 0.23 23.47 -2.16
CA THR A 440 -0.61 23.89 -1.03
C THR A 440 -1.84 22.98 -0.85
N ALA A 441 -2.55 22.66 -1.93
CA ALA A 441 -3.70 21.77 -1.87
C ALA A 441 -3.32 20.33 -1.49
N LEU A 442 -2.22 19.82 -2.04
CA LEU A 442 -1.68 18.51 -1.64
C LEU A 442 -1.24 18.51 -0.17
N ALA A 443 -0.52 19.55 0.29
CA ALA A 443 -0.14 19.66 1.69
C ALA A 443 -1.35 19.66 2.62
N ALA A 444 -2.44 20.38 2.28
CA ALA A 444 -3.67 20.37 3.05
C ALA A 444 -4.31 18.96 3.13
N TYR A 445 -4.34 18.20 2.02
CA TYR A 445 -4.80 16.82 2.02
C TYR A 445 -3.96 15.93 2.95
N ILE A 446 -2.63 15.99 2.81
CA ILE A 446 -1.68 15.20 3.62
C ILE A 446 -1.84 15.53 5.11
N CYS A 447 -1.92 16.82 5.46
CA CYS A 447 -2.16 17.25 6.84
C CYS A 447 -3.49 16.69 7.37
N GLY A 448 -4.55 16.66 6.56
CA GLY A 448 -5.84 16.06 6.92
C GLY A 448 -5.79 14.54 7.12
N GLN A 449 -5.11 13.81 6.23
CA GLN A 449 -4.95 12.35 6.36
C GLN A 449 -4.08 11.96 7.56
N ARG A 450 -3.07 12.76 7.90
CA ARG A 450 -2.27 12.56 9.12
C ARG A 450 -3.11 12.67 10.39
N SER A 451 -4.08 13.59 10.42
CA SER A 451 -5.02 13.72 11.54
C SER A 451 -5.92 12.48 11.69
N LEU A 452 -6.16 11.73 10.60
CA LEU A 452 -6.91 10.47 10.59
C LEU A 452 -6.02 9.25 10.90
N MET A 453 -4.74 9.25 10.50
CA MET A 453 -3.76 8.22 10.89
C MET A 453 -3.39 8.23 12.38
N ALA A 454 -3.82 9.25 13.13
CA ALA A 454 -3.61 9.33 14.57
C ALA A 454 -4.54 8.40 15.38
N GLY A 455 -5.49 7.68 14.76
CA GLY A 455 -6.28 6.65 15.44
C GLY A 455 -7.07 5.75 14.48
N ILE A 456 -7.23 4.48 14.84
CA ILE A 456 -8.31 3.65 14.25
C ILE A 456 -9.63 4.30 14.69
N ASP A 457 -10.56 4.53 13.76
CA ASP A 457 -11.86 5.11 14.08
C ASP A 457 -12.54 4.36 15.22
N LYS A 458 -13.15 5.10 16.13
CA LYS A 458 -13.86 4.54 17.29
C LYS A 458 -14.99 3.62 16.79
N PRO A 459 -15.12 2.39 17.33
CA PRO A 459 -16.18 1.49 16.92
C PRO A 459 -17.56 2.07 17.24
N ILE A 460 -18.56 1.79 16.40
CA ILE A 460 -19.94 2.19 16.68
C ILE A 460 -20.56 1.21 17.67
N ILE A 461 -21.07 1.74 18.79
CA ILE A 461 -21.74 0.95 19.82
C ILE A 461 -23.25 1.21 19.75
N ASN A 462 -24.02 0.17 19.41
CA ASN A 462 -25.48 0.20 19.45
C ASN A 462 -26.01 -0.48 20.72
N THR A 463 -27.04 0.09 21.34
CA THR A 463 -27.67 -0.45 22.55
C THR A 463 -29.02 -1.11 22.25
N GLN A 464 -29.26 -2.28 22.85
CA GLN A 464 -30.54 -2.97 22.83
C GLN A 464 -30.99 -3.33 24.25
N PHE A 465 -32.28 -3.09 24.54
CA PHE A 465 -32.91 -3.35 25.84
C PHE A 465 -33.96 -4.47 25.72
N PRO A 466 -33.58 -5.74 25.94
CA PRO A 466 -34.53 -6.85 25.91
C PRO A 466 -35.42 -6.97 27.17
N GLY A 467 -35.19 -6.14 28.20
CA GLY A 467 -35.91 -6.17 29.48
C GLY A 467 -35.15 -6.86 30.63
N GLY A 468 -35.66 -6.78 31.85
CA GLY A 468 -35.10 -7.49 33.02
C GLY A 468 -33.78 -6.94 33.59
N GLY A 469 -33.40 -5.70 33.28
CA GLY A 469 -32.13 -5.09 33.72
C GLY A 469 -30.90 -5.49 32.90
N ILE A 470 -31.09 -6.23 31.80
CA ILE A 470 -30.04 -6.62 30.86
C ILE A 470 -29.98 -5.58 29.72
N VAL A 471 -28.78 -5.07 29.45
CA VAL A 471 -28.49 -4.19 28.31
C VAL A 471 -27.47 -4.89 27.43
N THR A 472 -27.78 -5.06 26.14
CA THR A 472 -26.86 -5.66 25.17
C THR A 472 -26.29 -4.59 24.27
N PHE A 473 -24.96 -4.55 24.18
CA PHE A 473 -24.22 -3.67 23.30
C PHE A 473 -23.74 -4.48 22.10
N LEU A 474 -24.01 -3.97 20.89
CA LEU A 474 -23.69 -4.60 19.62
C LEU A 474 -22.80 -3.68 18.81
N THR A 475 -21.81 -4.25 18.11
CA THR A 475 -21.09 -3.56 17.05
C THR A 475 -21.63 -4.03 15.70
N PRO A 476 -22.23 -3.16 14.87
CA PRO A 476 -22.60 -3.55 13.51
C PRO A 476 -21.36 -3.77 12.61
N ASP A 477 -20.20 -3.26 13.03
CA ASP A 477 -18.97 -3.27 12.25
C ASP A 477 -18.23 -4.62 12.37
N THR A 478 -17.89 -5.19 11.21
CA THR A 478 -17.02 -6.39 11.10
C THR A 478 -15.62 -6.05 10.58
N HIS A 479 -15.43 -4.80 10.16
CA HIS A 479 -14.21 -4.28 9.55
C HIS A 479 -13.90 -2.88 10.11
N THR A 480 -12.62 -2.53 10.19
CA THR A 480 -12.17 -1.17 10.51
C THR A 480 -12.48 -0.22 9.35
N SER A 481 -12.44 1.10 9.57
CA SER A 481 -12.61 2.09 8.48
C SER A 481 -11.52 2.01 7.40
N LEU A 482 -10.42 1.29 7.68
CA LEU A 482 -9.35 0.97 6.73
C LEU A 482 -9.65 -0.27 5.85
N GLY A 483 -10.79 -0.95 6.08
CA GLY A 483 -11.25 -2.13 5.36
C GLY A 483 -10.69 -3.46 5.89
N ASN A 484 -9.92 -3.44 6.98
CA ASN A 484 -9.32 -4.62 7.57
C ASN A 484 -10.34 -5.34 8.48
N LEU A 485 -10.27 -6.66 8.56
CA LEU A 485 -11.07 -7.41 9.53
C LEU A 485 -10.70 -6.98 10.95
N ILE A 486 -11.69 -6.97 11.84
CA ILE A 486 -11.43 -6.76 13.28
C ILE A 486 -10.93 -8.08 13.86
N SER A 487 -9.72 -8.08 14.43
CA SER A 487 -9.12 -9.29 15.01
C SER A 487 -9.58 -9.54 16.44
N LEU A 488 -9.73 -8.49 17.24
CA LEU A 488 -10.12 -8.58 18.64
C LEU A 488 -11.03 -7.40 19.03
N TYR A 489 -11.97 -7.69 19.90
CA TYR A 489 -12.81 -6.71 20.61
C TYR A 489 -12.38 -6.70 22.08
N GLN A 490 -12.28 -5.52 22.69
CA GLN A 490 -12.02 -5.40 24.12
C GLN A 490 -13.04 -4.48 24.77
N TRP A 491 -13.86 -5.08 25.61
CA TRP A 491 -14.89 -4.38 26.37
C TRP A 491 -14.35 -4.01 27.76
N LYS A 492 -14.76 -2.84 28.25
CA LYS A 492 -14.69 -2.49 29.66
C LYS A 492 -16.02 -1.91 30.09
N HIS A 493 -16.32 -2.02 31.38
CA HIS A 493 -17.34 -1.18 31.98
C HIS A 493 -16.75 -0.41 33.15
N MET A 494 -17.25 0.80 33.37
CA MET A 494 -16.92 1.56 34.56
C MET A 494 -17.93 1.20 35.65
N ASP A 495 -17.43 0.68 36.76
CA ASP A 495 -18.20 0.65 37.99
C ASP A 495 -18.28 2.09 38.53
N VAL A 496 -19.46 2.69 38.38
CA VAL A 496 -19.66 4.11 38.73
C VAL A 496 -19.61 4.35 40.23
N ALA A 497 -19.75 3.31 41.07
CA ALA A 497 -19.56 3.44 42.51
C ALA A 497 -18.08 3.55 42.90
N THR A 498 -17.18 2.89 42.17
CA THR A 498 -15.74 2.88 42.44
C THR A 498 -14.93 3.79 41.50
N GLY A 499 -15.53 4.24 40.39
CA GLY A 499 -14.86 5.00 39.34
C GLY A 499 -13.80 4.19 38.59
N THR A 500 -13.75 2.87 38.81
CA THR A 500 -12.75 1.99 38.20
C THR A 500 -13.28 1.32 36.95
N TRP A 501 -12.46 1.30 35.91
CA TRP A 501 -12.74 0.53 34.70
C TRP A 501 -12.40 -0.93 34.95
N VAL A 502 -13.38 -1.81 34.79
CA VAL A 502 -13.23 -3.26 34.89
C VAL A 502 -13.16 -3.82 33.47
N ASP A 503 -12.09 -4.57 33.20
CA ASP A 503 -11.92 -5.30 31.94
C ASP A 503 -12.89 -6.48 31.87
N GLU A 504 -13.59 -6.62 30.75
CA GLU A 504 -14.53 -7.70 30.54
C GLU A 504 -13.88 -8.88 29.82
N PRO A 505 -14.04 -10.11 30.33
CA PRO A 505 -13.56 -11.29 29.63
C PRO A 505 -14.35 -11.54 28.33
N GLY A 506 -13.63 -11.87 27.25
CA GLY A 506 -14.18 -12.24 25.94
C GLY A 506 -13.99 -11.19 24.84
N SER A 507 -13.72 -11.65 23.61
CA SER A 507 -13.42 -10.81 22.45
C SER A 507 -14.52 -10.86 21.38
N THR A 508 -15.78 -10.72 21.80
CA THR A 508 -16.95 -10.82 20.93
C THR A 508 -17.42 -9.45 20.44
N SER A 509 -18.01 -9.39 19.25
CA SER A 509 -18.64 -8.19 18.66
C SER A 509 -19.92 -7.74 19.39
N SER A 510 -20.44 -8.58 20.28
CA SER A 510 -21.58 -8.27 21.15
C SER A 510 -21.27 -8.60 22.60
N LYS A 511 -21.74 -7.78 23.55
CA LYS A 511 -21.60 -8.01 24.99
C LYS A 511 -22.83 -7.54 25.75
N SER A 512 -23.33 -8.37 26.67
CA SER A 512 -24.46 -8.03 27.54
C SER A 512 -23.97 -7.74 28.96
N PHE A 513 -24.54 -6.70 29.56
CA PHE A 513 -24.29 -6.31 30.94
C PHE A 513 -25.60 -6.31 31.72
N THR A 514 -25.55 -6.77 32.96
CA THR A 514 -26.69 -6.71 33.89
C THR A 514 -26.41 -5.61 34.89
N PHE A 515 -27.25 -4.57 34.92
CA PHE A 515 -27.08 -3.43 35.82
C PHE A 515 -28.15 -3.43 36.90
N GLY A 516 -27.78 -3.05 38.13
CA GLY A 516 -28.73 -2.82 39.20
C GLY A 516 -29.69 -1.66 38.87
N ALA A 517 -30.93 -1.74 39.34
CA ALA A 517 -31.91 -0.67 39.13
C ALA A 517 -31.38 0.69 39.67
N GLY A 518 -31.47 1.76 38.89
CA GLY A 518 -31.05 3.10 39.29
C GLY A 518 -29.55 3.40 39.18
N THR A 519 -28.77 2.57 38.50
CA THR A 519 -27.34 2.85 38.21
C THR A 519 -27.13 3.38 36.79
N TYR A 520 -26.23 4.37 36.66
CA TYR A 520 -25.64 4.80 35.39
C TYR A 520 -24.35 4.02 35.22
N ASN A 521 -24.10 3.43 34.06
CA ASN A 521 -22.83 2.76 33.80
C ASN A 521 -22.31 3.15 32.40
N PHE A 522 -20.99 3.37 32.33
CA PHE A 522 -20.30 3.58 31.07
C PHE A 522 -19.75 2.25 30.59
N VAL A 523 -19.98 1.95 29.32
CA VAL A 523 -19.38 0.79 28.66
C VAL A 523 -18.45 1.33 27.58
N SER A 524 -17.22 0.87 27.57
CA SER A 524 -16.28 1.22 26.54
C SER A 524 -15.88 0.00 25.73
N LEU A 525 -15.65 0.24 24.45
CA LEU A 525 -15.17 -0.75 23.51
C LEU A 525 -14.05 -0.14 22.70
N ARG A 526 -13.01 -0.93 22.48
CA ARG A 526 -12.08 -0.72 21.38
C ARG A 526 -11.93 -1.97 20.53
N ILE A 527 -11.54 -1.76 19.28
CA ILE A 527 -11.32 -2.82 18.30
C ILE A 527 -9.84 -2.86 17.92
N GLN A 528 -9.33 -4.06 17.63
CA GLN A 528 -7.96 -4.25 17.18
C GLN A 528 -7.95 -4.61 15.70
N ASP A 529 -7.22 -3.82 14.92
CA ASP A 529 -7.04 -4.07 13.49
C ASP A 529 -6.26 -5.37 13.26
N SER A 530 -6.78 -6.28 12.42
CA SER A 530 -6.16 -7.59 12.17
C SER A 530 -4.84 -7.55 11.43
N VAL A 531 -4.53 -6.44 10.76
CA VAL A 531 -3.32 -6.28 9.94
C VAL A 531 -2.26 -5.53 10.73
N THR A 532 -2.63 -4.43 11.38
CA THR A 532 -1.66 -3.58 12.10
C THR A 532 -1.48 -3.97 13.56
N LEU A 533 -2.38 -4.79 14.11
CA LEU A 533 -2.47 -5.14 15.53
C LEU A 533 -2.60 -3.90 16.45
N GLN A 534 -2.90 -2.73 15.89
CA GLN A 534 -3.13 -1.53 16.69
C GLN A 534 -4.56 -1.52 17.22
N TRP A 535 -4.72 -0.89 18.38
CA TRP A 535 -6.00 -0.71 19.03
C TRP A 535 -6.60 0.64 18.67
N SER A 536 -7.91 0.68 18.42
CA SER A 536 -8.65 1.93 18.38
C SER A 536 -8.65 2.61 19.74
N ASP A 537 -8.96 3.90 19.73
CA ASP A 537 -9.44 4.54 20.94
C ASP A 537 -10.74 3.86 21.40
N TYR A 538 -10.99 3.95 22.70
CA TYR A 538 -12.25 3.47 23.26
C TYR A 538 -13.40 4.35 22.76
N ALA A 539 -14.35 3.74 22.07
CA ALA A 539 -15.71 4.24 21.98
C ALA A 539 -16.38 4.06 23.34
N ILE A 540 -17.13 5.06 23.79
CA ILE A 540 -17.86 4.99 25.05
C ILE A 540 -19.35 5.08 24.73
N GLY A 541 -20.08 4.03 25.10
CA GLY A 541 -21.53 4.04 25.20
C GLY A 541 -21.93 4.27 26.66
N TYR A 542 -23.13 4.81 26.87
CA TYR A 542 -23.72 4.89 28.19
C TYR A 542 -25.09 4.23 28.18
N ALA A 543 -25.45 3.61 29.29
CA ALA A 543 -26.80 3.15 29.55
C ALA A 543 -27.24 3.68 30.92
N ALA A 544 -28.39 4.36 30.94
CA ALA A 544 -29.09 4.70 32.16
C ALA A 544 -30.22 3.67 32.34
N ASN A 545 -30.21 2.95 33.46
CA ASN A 545 -31.36 2.14 33.85
C ASN A 545 -32.22 2.95 34.82
N ASP A 546 -32.98 3.90 34.29
CA ASP A 546 -34.15 4.43 34.99
C ASP A 546 -35.37 3.66 34.49
N THR A 547 -36.20 3.20 35.43
CA THR A 547 -37.46 2.51 35.16
C THR A 547 -38.44 3.29 34.25
N ASN A 548 -38.20 4.57 33.90
CA ASN A 548 -39.19 5.42 33.21
C ASN A 548 -38.72 6.48 32.18
N ALA A 549 -37.56 6.39 31.49
CA ALA A 549 -37.19 7.42 30.47
C ALA A 549 -36.76 6.86 29.09
N PRO A 550 -37.29 7.37 27.95
CA PRO A 550 -36.86 6.98 26.60
C PRO A 550 -35.50 7.63 26.22
N PRO A 551 -34.75 7.04 25.27
CA PRO A 551 -33.37 7.43 24.99
C PRO A 551 -33.26 8.79 24.27
N ILE A 552 -32.35 9.66 24.74
CA ILE A 552 -31.98 10.92 24.09
C ILE A 552 -30.61 10.77 23.42
N ALA A 553 -30.51 11.17 22.15
CA ALA A 553 -29.30 11.12 21.33
C ALA A 553 -28.35 12.32 21.53
N GLN A 554 -27.04 12.03 21.41
CA GLN A 554 -25.87 12.86 21.06
C GLN A 554 -25.55 14.20 21.79
N PHE A 555 -24.28 14.33 22.22
CA PHE A 555 -23.55 15.60 22.31
C PHE A 555 -22.16 15.48 21.65
N SER A 556 -21.83 16.47 20.83
CA SER A 556 -20.53 16.74 20.21
C SER A 556 -20.18 18.20 20.54
N LEU A 557 -18.92 18.51 20.85
CA LEU A 557 -18.44 19.88 21.00
C LEU A 557 -17.08 20.06 20.32
N ASP A 558 -17.05 21.02 19.40
CA ASP A 558 -15.88 21.58 18.71
C ASP A 558 -15.81 23.09 19.04
N THR A 559 -14.62 23.68 18.88
CA THR A 559 -14.23 25.11 18.93
C THR A 559 -13.69 25.73 20.24
N ASN A 560 -12.34 25.86 20.30
CA ASN A 560 -11.49 27.05 20.47
C ASN A 560 -11.79 28.22 21.46
N GLU A 561 -12.72 28.13 22.39
CA GLU A 561 -12.73 29.03 23.56
C GLU A 561 -12.15 28.34 24.78
N LEU A 562 -11.53 29.09 25.70
CA LEU A 562 -11.10 28.62 27.02
C LEU A 562 -12.31 27.98 27.72
N MET A 563 -12.47 26.66 27.61
CA MET A 563 -13.64 25.94 28.12
C MET A 563 -13.53 25.77 29.63
N PRO A 564 -14.47 26.28 30.44
CA PRO A 564 -14.64 25.79 31.79
C PRO A 564 -15.61 24.60 31.74
N ASP A 565 -15.07 23.38 31.78
CA ASP A 565 -15.90 22.17 31.86
C ASP A 565 -15.78 21.46 33.23
N THR A 566 -16.95 21.07 33.72
CA THR A 566 -17.34 20.45 35.01
C THR A 566 -16.31 20.42 36.15
N ALA A 567 -16.46 21.33 37.12
CA ALA A 567 -16.00 21.06 38.47
C ALA A 567 -16.85 19.92 39.06
N VAL A 568 -16.22 18.76 39.32
CA VAL A 568 -16.90 17.65 40.00
C VAL A 568 -17.08 18.02 41.47
N ILE A 569 -18.32 18.33 41.84
CA ILE A 569 -18.67 18.54 43.24
C ILE A 569 -19.11 17.19 43.80
N SER A 570 -18.23 16.56 44.57
CA SER A 570 -18.64 15.42 45.40
C SER A 570 -19.28 15.94 46.68
N LEU A 571 -20.58 15.68 46.87
CA LEU A 571 -21.25 15.86 48.14
C LEU A 571 -22.16 14.68 48.46
N ARG A 572 -22.02 14.14 49.67
CA ARG A 572 -23.10 14.11 50.67
C ARG A 572 -22.51 13.88 52.07
N THR A 573 -23.09 14.62 53.03
CA THR A 573 -22.85 14.70 54.49
C THR A 573 -21.54 15.37 54.96
N GLY A 574 -21.58 16.70 55.16
CA GLY A 574 -20.53 17.50 55.77
C GLY A 574 -20.74 19.00 55.54
N THR A 575 -20.26 19.85 56.47
CA THR A 575 -20.34 21.33 56.32
C THR A 575 -19.35 21.88 55.29
N ALA A 576 -18.41 21.08 54.79
CA ALA A 576 -17.40 21.51 53.83
C ALA A 576 -17.64 20.88 52.45
N VAL A 577 -17.78 21.72 51.41
CA VAL A 577 -17.86 21.30 50.02
C VAL A 577 -16.48 21.38 49.41
N THR A 578 -16.01 20.28 48.85
CA THR A 578 -14.71 20.22 48.21
C THR A 578 -14.90 20.30 46.70
N ALA A 579 -14.33 21.33 46.07
CA ALA A 579 -14.27 21.46 44.63
C ALA A 579 -12.84 21.22 44.16
N THR A 580 -12.69 20.31 43.21
CA THR A 580 -11.42 20.11 42.50
C THR A 580 -11.55 20.78 41.16
N ASP A 581 -10.65 21.71 40.89
CA ASP A 581 -10.62 22.42 39.62
C ASP A 581 -9.76 21.66 38.62
N THR A 582 -10.41 20.94 37.70
CA THR A 582 -9.78 20.24 36.58
C THR A 582 -9.66 21.11 35.33
N SER A 583 -9.96 22.41 35.42
CA SER A 583 -9.88 23.32 34.28
C SER A 583 -8.44 23.40 33.78
N TYR A 584 -8.27 23.22 32.48
CA TYR A 584 -7.00 23.30 31.79
C TYR A 584 -7.17 24.18 30.53
N HIS A 585 -6.09 24.83 30.10
CA HIS A 585 -6.09 25.48 28.80
C HIS A 585 -5.99 24.38 27.72
N PRO A 586 -6.82 24.37 26.67
CA PRO A 586 -6.80 23.31 25.64
C PRO A 586 -5.41 23.12 24.97
N ALA A 587 -4.62 24.19 24.88
CA ALA A 587 -3.24 24.17 24.41
C ALA A 587 -2.17 23.77 25.46
N GLY A 588 -2.56 23.36 26.67
CA GLY A 588 -1.66 22.92 27.75
C GLY A 588 -0.92 24.03 28.50
N GLU A 589 -1.21 25.29 28.22
CA GLU A 589 -0.57 26.43 28.89
C GLU A 589 -1.06 26.61 30.34
N ALA A 590 -0.16 27.08 31.22
CA ALA A 590 -0.51 27.36 32.61
C ALA A 590 -1.48 28.55 32.69
N LEU A 591 -2.65 28.30 33.28
CA LEU A 591 -3.55 29.37 33.73
C LEU A 591 -2.86 30.11 34.89
N THR A 592 -3.00 31.44 34.96
CA THR A 592 -2.26 32.21 35.98
C THR A 592 -3.17 32.70 37.09
N ASP A 593 -4.45 32.98 36.82
CA ASP A 593 -5.37 33.38 37.88
C ASP A 593 -6.70 32.60 37.80
N TRP A 594 -7.25 32.33 38.98
CA TRP A 594 -8.54 31.69 39.17
C TRP A 594 -9.37 32.52 40.14
N GLU A 595 -10.63 32.76 39.81
CA GLU A 595 -11.58 33.43 40.70
C GLU A 595 -12.77 32.52 40.96
N TRP A 596 -13.06 32.30 42.24
CA TRP A 596 -14.24 31.59 42.71
C TRP A 596 -15.08 32.49 43.60
N LYS A 597 -16.39 32.48 43.38
CA LYS A 597 -17.38 33.19 44.19
C LYS A 597 -18.55 32.27 44.53
N VAL A 598 -18.95 32.27 45.80
CA VAL A 598 -20.12 31.53 46.27
C VAL A 598 -21.26 32.51 46.46
N TYR A 599 -22.44 32.16 45.96
CA TYR A 599 -23.68 32.89 46.12
C TYR A 599 -24.70 32.02 46.82
N ASN A 600 -25.64 32.61 47.56
CA ASN A 600 -26.80 31.87 48.06
C ASN A 600 -27.85 31.66 46.95
N ALA A 601 -28.98 31.04 47.31
CA ALA A 601 -30.08 30.77 46.38
C ALA A 601 -30.66 32.01 45.66
N THR A 602 -30.47 33.22 46.20
CA THR A 602 -30.90 34.49 45.57
C THR A 602 -29.77 35.23 44.85
N LEU A 603 -28.65 34.54 44.57
CA LEU A 603 -27.46 35.10 43.91
C LEU A 603 -26.79 36.26 44.66
N VAL A 604 -26.90 36.29 45.99
CA VAL A 604 -26.16 37.22 46.85
C VAL A 604 -24.83 36.59 47.25
N GLU A 605 -23.72 37.28 46.96
CA GLU A 605 -22.36 36.79 47.20
C GLU A 605 -22.10 36.60 48.70
N GLN A 606 -21.61 35.42 49.08
CA GLN A 606 -21.31 35.06 50.46
C GLN A 606 -19.89 35.50 50.81
N VAL A 607 -19.80 36.61 51.52
CA VAL A 607 -18.54 37.26 51.91
C VAL A 607 -17.72 36.31 52.79
N GLY A 608 -16.46 36.06 52.41
CA GLY A 608 -15.53 35.14 53.09
C GLY A 608 -15.33 33.79 52.41
N LEU A 609 -16.24 33.39 51.50
CA LEU A 609 -16.10 32.19 50.67
C LEU A 609 -15.64 32.49 49.22
N ALA A 610 -15.49 33.78 48.87
CA ALA A 610 -14.90 34.22 47.61
C ALA A 610 -13.38 34.33 47.73
N LYS A 611 -12.64 33.76 46.78
CA LYS A 611 -11.18 33.87 46.70
C LYS A 611 -10.69 33.95 45.26
N THR A 612 -9.64 34.74 45.08
CA THR A 612 -8.85 34.81 43.85
C THR A 612 -7.46 34.30 44.15
N TYR A 613 -6.97 33.39 43.32
CA TYR A 613 -5.65 32.79 43.44
C TYR A 613 -4.80 33.14 42.24
N THR A 614 -3.53 33.39 42.48
CA THR A 614 -2.52 33.67 41.46
C THR A 614 -1.51 32.53 41.38
N ASP A 615 -0.95 32.31 40.18
CA ASP A 615 -0.16 31.20 39.64
C ASP A 615 0.47 30.21 40.63
N SER A 616 1.23 30.70 41.63
CA SER A 616 1.97 29.86 42.58
C SER A 616 1.23 29.49 43.87
N THR A 617 0.01 30.00 44.09
CA THR A 617 -0.74 29.87 45.35
C THR A 617 -2.02 29.04 45.22
N LYS A 618 -2.28 28.44 44.05
CA LYS A 618 -3.49 27.66 43.81
C LYS A 618 -3.50 26.37 44.66
N PRO A 619 -4.55 26.13 45.46
CA PRO A 619 -4.76 24.84 46.10
C PRO A 619 -5.20 23.80 45.07
N ALA A 620 -4.60 22.60 45.09
CA ALA A 620 -5.06 21.47 44.28
C ALA A 620 -6.54 21.09 44.55
N VAL A 621 -7.03 21.48 45.73
CA VAL A 621 -8.36 21.19 46.22
C VAL A 621 -8.88 22.43 46.96
N LEU A 622 -10.02 22.97 46.53
CA LEU A 622 -10.67 24.09 47.19
C LEU A 622 -11.74 23.57 48.14
N ILE A 623 -11.66 23.98 49.41
CA ILE A 623 -12.62 23.58 50.42
C ILE A 623 -13.43 24.82 50.81
N PHE A 624 -14.72 24.79 50.49
CA PHE A 624 -15.69 25.78 50.92
C PHE A 624 -16.32 25.28 52.22
N ASP A 625 -15.94 25.88 53.34
CA ASP A 625 -16.52 25.54 54.64
C ASP A 625 -17.79 26.36 54.88
N PHE A 626 -18.92 25.69 54.75
CA PHE A 626 -20.25 26.20 55.07
C PHE A 626 -20.60 25.99 56.56
N ALA A 627 -19.62 25.68 57.43
CA ALA A 627 -19.84 25.61 58.87
C ALA A 627 -20.44 26.91 59.41
N GLY A 628 -21.53 26.78 60.17
CA GLY A 628 -22.28 27.93 60.71
C GLY A 628 -23.28 28.56 59.72
N MET A 629 -23.24 28.20 58.44
CA MET A 629 -24.27 28.59 57.46
C MET A 629 -25.51 27.68 57.56
N PRO A 630 -26.72 28.21 57.33
CA PRO A 630 -27.94 27.40 57.33
C PRO A 630 -27.96 26.40 56.16
N GLY A 631 -28.62 25.26 56.35
CA GLY A 631 -28.85 24.31 55.26
C GLY A 631 -29.67 24.96 54.13
N GLY A 632 -29.25 24.79 52.88
CA GLY A 632 -29.87 25.48 51.75
C GLY A 632 -29.11 25.33 50.43
N LEU A 633 -29.63 25.99 49.40
CA LEU A 633 -29.05 26.01 48.04
C LEU A 633 -28.04 27.16 47.90
N TYR A 634 -26.86 26.87 47.35
CA TYR A 634 -25.80 27.84 47.10
C TYR A 634 -25.25 27.64 45.68
N THR A 635 -24.97 28.73 44.95
CA THR A 635 -24.41 28.70 43.59
C THR A 635 -22.95 29.11 43.63
N ILE A 636 -22.06 28.25 43.15
CA ILE A 636 -20.62 28.53 43.05
C ILE A 636 -20.32 28.90 41.61
N LYS A 637 -19.61 30.02 41.40
CA LYS A 637 -19.17 30.46 40.07
C LYS A 637 -17.64 30.53 39.98
N LEU A 638 -17.10 29.95 38.91
CA LEU A 638 -15.67 29.93 38.56
C LEU A 638 -15.42 30.71 37.27
N ARG A 639 -14.30 31.42 37.20
CA ARG A 639 -13.67 31.79 35.93
C ARG A 639 -12.15 31.82 36.07
N VAL A 640 -11.46 31.70 34.94
CA VAL A 640 -9.99 31.62 34.88
C VAL A 640 -9.44 32.61 33.87
N ARG A 641 -8.17 33.00 33.99
CA ARG A 641 -7.47 33.77 32.95
C ARG A 641 -6.00 33.39 32.83
N LYS A 642 -5.44 33.69 31.66
CA LYS A 642 -4.02 33.57 31.34
C LYS A 642 -3.34 34.94 31.49
N GLY A 643 -2.36 35.04 32.37
CA GLY A 643 -1.71 36.30 32.75
C GLY A 643 -2.70 37.37 33.23
N GLU A 644 -2.40 38.62 32.88
CA GLU A 644 -3.32 39.75 32.99
C GLU A 644 -4.39 39.78 31.87
N GLY A 645 -4.54 38.71 31.08
CA GLY A 645 -5.50 38.61 29.99
C GLY A 645 -6.97 38.62 30.42
N GLU A 646 -7.88 38.56 29.45
CA GLU A 646 -9.32 38.56 29.75
C GLU A 646 -9.75 37.30 30.50
N TRP A 647 -10.67 37.50 31.44
CA TRP A 647 -11.28 36.41 32.18
C TRP A 647 -12.23 35.62 31.29
N SER A 648 -12.18 34.29 31.40
CA SER A 648 -13.17 33.40 30.81
C SER A 648 -14.59 33.75 31.27
N ALA A 649 -15.58 33.28 30.51
CA ALA A 649 -16.96 33.24 30.98
C ALA A 649 -17.07 32.47 32.32
N ARG A 650 -18.04 32.86 33.16
CA ARG A 650 -18.23 32.19 34.46
C ARG A 650 -18.99 30.89 34.30
N PHE A 651 -18.33 29.77 34.58
CA PHE A 651 -18.99 28.51 34.85
C PHE A 651 -19.71 28.59 36.20
N SER A 652 -20.93 28.06 36.29
CA SER A 652 -21.76 28.13 37.49
C SER A 652 -22.30 26.74 37.83
N GLN A 653 -22.13 26.30 39.07
CA GLN A 653 -22.68 25.04 39.57
C GLN A 653 -23.41 25.30 40.90
N THR A 654 -24.59 24.71 41.06
CA THR A 654 -25.39 24.85 42.28
C THR A 654 -25.22 23.64 43.19
N VAL A 655 -25.08 23.87 44.49
CA VAL A 655 -24.88 22.87 45.55
C VAL A 655 -25.91 23.02 46.66
N THR A 656 -26.25 21.91 47.32
CA THR A 656 -27.15 21.89 48.48
C THR A 656 -26.40 21.36 49.70
N VAL A 657 -26.40 22.11 50.80
CA VAL A 657 -25.64 21.77 52.02
C VAL A 657 -26.55 21.19 53.12
N TYR A 658 -26.14 20.06 53.71
CA TYR A 658 -26.83 19.28 54.76
C TYR A 658 -25.88 18.99 55.95
N LYS A 659 -26.36 18.91 57.21
CA LYS A 659 -25.52 18.88 58.44
C LYS A 659 -25.75 17.65 59.35
N GLU A 660 -24.71 16.85 59.67
CA GLU A 660 -24.76 15.62 60.54
C GLU A 660 -23.46 15.38 61.39
N GLY A 661 -23.49 14.55 62.48
CA GLY A 661 -22.41 14.39 63.51
C GLY A 661 -21.87 12.95 63.83
N ASN A 662 -20.74 12.87 64.57
CA ASN A 662 -19.83 11.75 64.99
C ASN A 662 -20.22 10.24 64.84
N THR A 663 -19.23 9.36 64.54
CA THR A 663 -19.43 7.93 64.20
C THR A 663 -18.64 6.93 65.07
N ILE A 664 -19.33 5.98 65.73
CA ILE A 664 -18.79 4.74 66.33
C ILE A 664 -18.84 3.64 65.25
N THR A 665 -17.95 2.64 65.23
CA THR A 665 -18.01 1.51 64.29
C THR A 665 -17.86 0.18 65.02
N ILE A 666 -18.70 -0.79 64.67
CA ILE A 666 -18.70 -2.14 65.25
C ILE A 666 -18.54 -3.11 64.08
N THR A 667 -17.53 -3.98 64.14
CA THR A 667 -17.17 -4.89 63.06
C THR A 667 -17.23 -6.34 63.57
N PRO A 668 -18.07 -7.21 62.98
CA PRO A 668 -18.06 -8.63 63.32
C PRO A 668 -16.77 -9.29 62.78
N VAL A 669 -16.13 -10.14 63.57
CA VAL A 669 -15.03 -10.98 63.08
C VAL A 669 -15.67 -12.22 62.44
N LEU A 670 -15.46 -12.38 61.14
CA LEU A 670 -16.25 -13.26 60.26
C LEU A 670 -16.38 -14.72 60.75
N GLY A 671 -17.64 -15.17 60.79
CA GLY A 671 -18.03 -16.58 60.81
C GLY A 671 -19.55 -16.73 60.81
N THR A 672 -20.11 -17.40 59.82
CA THR A 672 -21.48 -17.93 59.88
C THR A 672 -21.40 -19.31 60.52
N ILE A 673 -21.75 -19.44 61.79
CA ILE A 673 -21.70 -20.72 62.49
C ILE A 673 -23.12 -21.27 62.66
N VAL A 674 -23.36 -22.46 62.10
CA VAL A 674 -24.48 -23.33 62.44
C VAL A 674 -23.90 -24.43 63.35
N TYR A 675 -24.27 -24.47 64.63
CA TYR A 675 -23.86 -25.55 65.55
C TYR A 675 -24.86 -25.72 66.71
N GLU A 676 -24.94 -26.93 67.28
CA GLU A 676 -25.57 -27.20 68.59
C GLU A 676 -24.55 -26.99 69.72
N GLY A 677 -24.79 -26.03 70.63
CA GLY A 677 -23.98 -25.81 71.84
C GLY A 677 -23.69 -24.33 72.17
N MET A 678 -22.97 -24.07 73.26
CA MET A 678 -22.47 -22.72 73.60
C MET A 678 -21.27 -22.37 72.72
N ALA A 679 -21.43 -21.43 71.78
CA ALA A 679 -20.34 -20.90 70.96
C ALA A 679 -20.02 -19.43 71.35
N PRO A 680 -18.76 -19.07 71.61
CA PRO A 680 -18.37 -17.70 71.87
C PRO A 680 -18.43 -16.86 70.58
N LEU A 681 -19.17 -15.76 70.59
CA LEU A 681 -19.28 -14.82 69.47
C LEU A 681 -18.27 -13.69 69.61
N THR A 682 -17.43 -13.46 68.60
CA THR A 682 -16.37 -12.44 68.61
C THR A 682 -16.73 -11.21 67.78
N PHE A 683 -16.49 -10.02 68.33
CA PHE A 683 -16.72 -8.74 67.66
C PHE A 683 -15.73 -7.68 68.11
N ASN A 684 -15.49 -6.68 67.25
CA ASN A 684 -14.61 -5.55 67.53
C ASN A 684 -15.38 -4.23 67.51
N ILE A 685 -15.11 -3.35 68.47
CA ILE A 685 -15.67 -1.99 68.55
C ILE A 685 -14.55 -0.97 68.42
N VAL A 686 -14.65 -0.11 67.42
CA VAL A 686 -13.68 0.93 67.09
C VAL A 686 -14.36 2.30 67.17
N SER A 687 -13.78 3.23 67.94
CA SER A 687 -14.22 4.63 67.99
C SER A 687 -13.15 5.55 67.43
N THR A 688 -13.56 6.55 66.64
CA THR A 688 -12.64 7.54 66.05
C THR A 688 -11.98 8.46 67.08
N THR A 689 -12.45 8.48 68.32
CA THR A 689 -11.86 9.28 69.42
C THR A 689 -11.43 8.45 70.64
N ASN A 690 -11.33 7.12 70.52
CA ASN A 690 -10.93 6.19 71.61
C ASN A 690 -11.78 6.25 72.90
N ASN A 691 -13.02 6.76 72.84
CA ASN A 691 -13.82 7.08 74.03
C ASN A 691 -14.99 6.11 74.33
N ILE A 692 -14.87 4.81 74.06
CA ILE A 692 -15.95 3.85 74.38
C ILE A 692 -16.07 3.69 75.91
N ALA A 693 -17.25 3.97 76.45
CA ALA A 693 -17.54 3.92 77.87
C ALA A 693 -18.09 2.55 78.33
N ALA A 694 -18.91 1.91 77.49
CA ALA A 694 -19.45 0.57 77.74
C ALA A 694 -20.00 -0.07 76.46
N TYR A 695 -20.14 -1.40 76.46
CA TYR A 695 -20.89 -2.15 75.44
C TYR A 695 -21.77 -3.24 76.07
N ARG A 696 -22.73 -3.76 75.30
CA ARG A 696 -23.59 -4.88 75.67
C ARG A 696 -24.05 -5.69 74.45
N ILE A 697 -24.55 -6.89 74.69
CA ILE A 697 -25.09 -7.79 73.66
C ILE A 697 -26.62 -7.82 73.76
N ILE A 698 -27.30 -7.79 72.63
CA ILE A 698 -28.77 -7.78 72.55
C ILE A 698 -29.22 -8.95 71.68
N LYS A 699 -30.11 -9.79 72.22
CA LYS A 699 -30.76 -10.88 71.50
C LYS A 699 -32.17 -10.45 71.10
N SER A 700 -32.48 -10.53 69.81
CA SER A 700 -33.80 -10.18 69.26
C SER A 700 -34.48 -11.41 68.64
N PRO A 701 -35.69 -11.79 69.10
CA PRO A 701 -36.47 -12.86 68.47
C PRO A 701 -36.91 -12.47 67.05
N LEU A 702 -36.83 -13.40 66.09
CA LEU A 702 -37.37 -13.18 64.74
C LEU A 702 -38.91 -13.13 64.80
N GLY A 703 -39.48 -11.92 64.80
CA GLY A 703 -40.95 -11.72 64.81
C GLY A 703 -41.49 -10.58 65.66
N GLY A 704 -40.65 -9.76 66.31
CA GLY A 704 -41.07 -8.49 66.92
C GLY A 704 -41.54 -8.54 68.38
N GLY A 705 -40.94 -9.41 69.20
CA GLY A 705 -41.09 -9.37 70.67
C GLY A 705 -39.88 -8.72 71.37
N ASP A 706 -40.05 -8.35 72.64
CA ASP A 706 -39.06 -7.62 73.47
C ASP A 706 -37.63 -8.17 73.35
N ASN A 707 -36.68 -7.26 73.13
CA ASN A 707 -35.26 -7.60 73.03
C ASN A 707 -34.74 -8.03 74.41
N VAL A 708 -34.11 -9.19 74.49
CA VAL A 708 -33.39 -9.61 75.70
C VAL A 708 -32.02 -8.96 75.68
N VAL A 709 -31.78 -8.06 76.61
CA VAL A 709 -30.56 -7.23 76.65
C VAL A 709 -29.62 -7.76 77.72
N GLY A 710 -28.39 -8.08 77.34
CA GLY A 710 -27.30 -8.38 78.27
C GLY A 710 -26.83 -7.14 79.02
N ASP A 711 -26.13 -7.37 80.13
CA ASP A 711 -25.62 -6.28 80.98
C ASP A 711 -24.56 -5.43 80.26
N TRP A 712 -24.49 -4.14 80.62
CA TRP A 712 -23.44 -3.26 80.15
C TRP A 712 -22.10 -3.63 80.79
N THR A 713 -21.17 -4.07 79.98
CA THR A 713 -19.77 -4.27 80.34
C THR A 713 -19.02 -2.94 80.20
N GLY A 714 -18.44 -2.46 81.30
CA GLY A 714 -17.62 -1.25 81.35
C GLY A 714 -16.22 -1.48 80.77
N THR A 715 -15.64 -0.43 80.17
CA THR A 715 -14.42 -0.57 79.35
C THR A 715 -13.44 0.59 79.58
N ALA A 716 -12.14 0.30 79.53
CA ALA A 716 -11.10 1.35 79.50
C ALA A 716 -10.81 1.73 78.04
N ALA A 717 -10.53 3.02 77.79
CA ALA A 717 -10.38 3.61 76.46
C ALA A 717 -9.39 2.85 75.55
N VAL A 718 -9.90 2.17 74.49
CA VAL A 718 -9.28 1.72 73.21
C VAL A 718 -10.15 0.60 72.58
N ASN A 719 -9.91 0.27 71.29
CA ASN A 719 -10.42 -0.89 70.53
C ASN A 719 -10.75 -2.11 71.39
N ILE A 720 -12.00 -2.58 71.32
CA ILE A 720 -12.50 -3.64 72.20
C ILE A 720 -12.84 -4.88 71.40
N ASP A 721 -12.18 -5.97 71.73
CA ASP A 721 -12.43 -7.30 71.20
C ASP A 721 -13.15 -8.11 72.30
N GLY A 722 -14.44 -8.39 72.11
CA GLY A 722 -15.31 -9.00 73.12
C GLY A 722 -15.85 -10.38 72.72
N THR A 723 -16.17 -11.23 73.70
CA THR A 723 -16.84 -12.53 73.50
C THR A 723 -18.17 -12.61 74.23
N GLY A 724 -19.24 -13.04 73.55
CA GLY A 724 -20.56 -13.26 74.14
C GLY A 724 -21.08 -14.69 73.99
N SER A 725 -21.80 -15.19 75.00
CA SER A 725 -22.44 -16.52 74.99
C SER A 725 -23.97 -16.41 74.93
N VAL A 726 -24.62 -17.15 74.01
CA VAL A 726 -26.09 -17.18 73.83
C VAL A 726 -26.60 -18.61 73.55
N SER A 727 -27.82 -18.94 74.00
CA SER A 727 -28.47 -20.26 73.80
C SER A 727 -29.93 -20.16 73.31
N GLY A 728 -30.36 -21.10 72.46
CA GLY A 728 -31.76 -21.44 72.08
C GLY A 728 -32.45 -20.60 70.99
N GLY A 729 -33.14 -21.25 70.04
CA GLY A 729 -34.06 -20.66 69.03
C GLY A 729 -33.41 -20.04 67.78
N SER A 730 -34.21 -19.48 66.86
CA SER A 730 -33.72 -18.60 65.78
C SER A 730 -33.84 -17.13 66.19
N PHE A 731 -32.75 -16.37 66.15
CA PHE A 731 -32.68 -15.00 66.66
C PHE A 731 -31.56 -14.19 66.00
N ASP A 732 -31.75 -12.89 65.96
CA ASP A 732 -30.72 -11.93 65.56
C ASP A 732 -29.93 -11.48 66.80
N VAL A 733 -28.60 -11.48 66.70
CA VAL A 733 -27.71 -11.02 67.77
C VAL A 733 -27.05 -9.71 67.37
N PHE A 734 -27.26 -8.70 68.20
CA PHE A 734 -26.69 -7.37 68.03
C PHE A 734 -25.69 -7.05 69.15
N VAL A 735 -24.71 -6.22 68.84
CA VAL A 735 -23.83 -5.58 69.83
C VAL A 735 -24.11 -4.09 69.82
N GLN A 736 -24.27 -3.51 71.00
CA GLN A 736 -24.45 -2.08 71.17
C GLN A 736 -23.30 -1.51 72.01
N ALA A 737 -22.65 -0.46 71.51
CA ALA A 737 -21.58 0.26 72.18
C ALA A 737 -21.97 1.72 72.38
N ARG A 738 -21.52 2.35 73.48
CA ARG A 738 -21.72 3.78 73.73
C ARG A 738 -20.42 4.46 74.14
N ASP A 739 -20.24 5.70 73.70
CA ASP A 739 -19.12 6.54 74.12
C ASP A 739 -19.41 7.29 75.44
N THR A 740 -18.38 7.94 75.99
CA THR A 740 -18.48 8.76 77.20
C THR A 740 -19.36 10.00 77.05
N ALA A 741 -19.67 10.42 75.81
CA ALA A 741 -20.58 11.50 75.49
C ALA A 741 -22.05 11.04 75.37
N GLY A 742 -22.32 9.73 75.51
CA GLY A 742 -23.66 9.14 75.47
C GLY A 742 -24.15 8.78 74.06
N SER A 743 -23.34 8.97 73.03
CA SER A 743 -23.66 8.53 71.67
C SER A 743 -23.47 7.02 71.59
N SER A 744 -24.47 6.29 71.05
CA SER A 744 -24.43 4.83 70.98
C SER A 744 -24.68 4.31 69.57
N LYS A 745 -24.06 3.18 69.23
CA LYS A 745 -24.31 2.48 67.97
C LYS A 745 -24.57 1.00 68.24
N THR A 746 -25.54 0.47 67.52
CA THR A 746 -25.91 -0.96 67.57
C THR A 746 -25.65 -1.57 66.20
N GLN A 747 -25.03 -2.74 66.16
CA GLN A 747 -24.70 -3.46 64.94
C GLN A 747 -25.13 -4.92 65.05
N LEU A 748 -25.76 -5.45 64.00
CA LEU A 748 -26.04 -6.88 63.89
C LEU A 748 -24.71 -7.61 63.68
N ILE A 749 -24.42 -8.57 64.57
CA ILE A 749 -23.23 -9.41 64.48
C ILE A 749 -23.56 -10.72 63.75
N GLY A 750 -24.82 -11.16 63.77
CA GLY A 750 -25.27 -12.27 62.93
C GLY A 750 -26.70 -12.72 63.24
N ARG A 751 -27.29 -13.44 62.29
CA ARG A 751 -28.56 -14.17 62.45
C ARG A 751 -28.24 -15.63 62.72
N TYR A 752 -28.73 -16.16 63.83
CA TYR A 752 -28.45 -17.53 64.25
C TYR A 752 -29.74 -18.35 64.21
N THR A 753 -29.67 -19.53 63.59
CA THR A 753 -30.76 -20.50 63.51
C THR A 753 -30.19 -21.85 63.90
N LEU A 754 -30.73 -22.45 64.96
CA LEU A 754 -30.48 -23.86 65.27
C LEU A 754 -31.26 -24.73 64.27
N ALA A 755 -30.56 -25.44 63.39
CA ALA A 755 -31.13 -26.37 62.42
C ALA A 755 -30.49 -27.76 62.58
N TYR A 756 -31.31 -28.80 62.70
CA TYR A 756 -30.87 -30.19 62.59
C TYR A 756 -30.51 -30.50 61.14
N GLY A 757 -29.28 -30.97 60.91
CA GLY A 757 -28.76 -31.32 59.58
C GLY A 757 -28.13 -32.70 59.56
N SER A 758 -28.10 -33.31 58.37
CA SER A 758 -27.43 -34.59 58.12
C SER A 758 -26.19 -34.37 57.24
N MET A 759 -25.09 -35.05 57.58
CA MET A 759 -23.81 -34.88 56.89
C MET A 759 -23.79 -35.64 55.56
N VAL A 760 -23.45 -34.97 54.46
CA VAL A 760 -23.13 -35.63 53.20
C VAL A 760 -21.61 -35.63 53.01
N THR A 761 -21.03 -36.83 53.05
CA THR A 761 -19.60 -37.04 52.84
C THR A 761 -19.36 -37.30 51.36
N VAL A 762 -18.51 -36.49 50.74
CA VAL A 762 -18.16 -36.59 49.33
C VAL A 762 -16.69 -37.00 49.21
N ASN A 763 -16.44 -38.09 48.49
CA ASN A 763 -15.11 -38.57 48.17
C ASN A 763 -14.96 -38.68 46.65
N ALA A 764 -14.21 -37.75 46.06
CA ALA A 764 -13.88 -37.77 44.64
C ALA A 764 -12.51 -38.43 44.45
N GLY A 765 -12.46 -39.49 43.66
CA GLY A 765 -11.21 -40.11 43.23
C GLY A 765 -10.36 -39.15 42.40
N PRO A 766 -9.06 -39.47 42.20
CA PRO A 766 -8.19 -38.68 41.34
C PRO A 766 -8.75 -38.56 39.92
N HIS A 767 -8.45 -37.45 39.26
CA HIS A 767 -8.90 -37.14 37.89
C HIS A 767 -10.40 -36.85 37.72
N GLY A 768 -11.02 -36.28 38.76
CA GLY A 768 -12.36 -35.70 38.65
C GLY A 768 -12.78 -34.98 39.92
N THR A 769 -13.94 -34.33 39.85
CA THR A 769 -14.47 -33.47 40.91
C THR A 769 -15.93 -33.80 41.19
N VAL A 770 -16.35 -33.56 42.44
CA VAL A 770 -17.75 -33.60 42.85
C VAL A 770 -18.05 -32.29 43.58
N THR A 771 -19.01 -31.52 43.06
CA THR A 771 -19.34 -30.18 43.57
C THR A 771 -20.83 -30.05 43.87
N PRO A 772 -21.25 -29.56 45.05
CA PRO A 772 -20.40 -29.14 46.17
C PRO A 772 -19.68 -30.32 46.84
N GLY A 773 -18.59 -30.05 47.58
CA GLY A 773 -17.85 -31.07 48.34
C GLY A 773 -18.58 -31.52 49.60
N THR A 774 -17.87 -32.21 50.50
CA THR A 774 -18.42 -32.67 51.79
C THR A 774 -19.02 -31.51 52.58
N GLY A 775 -20.24 -31.69 53.10
CA GLY A 775 -20.94 -30.63 53.83
C GLY A 775 -22.17 -31.12 54.59
N MET A 776 -22.64 -30.31 55.56
CA MET A 776 -23.91 -30.56 56.25
C MET A 776 -25.07 -29.98 55.47
N LEU A 777 -26.11 -30.80 55.24
CA LEU A 777 -27.35 -30.36 54.62
C LEU A 777 -28.48 -30.34 55.65
N PRO A 778 -29.37 -29.34 55.61
CA PRO A 778 -30.54 -29.33 56.47
C PRO A 778 -31.46 -30.54 56.20
N TYR A 779 -32.09 -31.08 57.23
CA TYR A 779 -32.99 -32.24 57.10
C TYR A 779 -34.13 -31.96 56.10
N ASN A 780 -34.53 -32.96 55.30
CA ASN A 780 -35.54 -32.87 54.24
C ASN A 780 -35.23 -31.87 53.10
N THR A 781 -33.97 -31.48 52.92
CA THR A 781 -33.59 -30.64 51.77
C THR A 781 -33.14 -31.48 50.58
N ALA A 782 -33.33 -30.91 49.38
CA ALA A 782 -32.77 -31.44 48.17
C ALA A 782 -31.42 -30.78 47.87
N GLN A 783 -30.41 -31.56 47.53
CA GLN A 783 -29.11 -31.05 47.09
C GLN A 783 -28.68 -31.78 45.83
N THR A 784 -28.29 -30.98 44.84
CA THR A 784 -27.72 -31.47 43.60
C THR A 784 -26.20 -31.41 43.65
N TYR A 785 -25.56 -32.51 43.31
CA TYR A 785 -24.12 -32.69 43.16
C TYR A 785 -23.79 -32.87 41.69
N ILE A 786 -22.82 -32.10 41.21
CA ILE A 786 -22.28 -32.19 39.85
C ILE A 786 -20.97 -32.96 39.95
N ILE A 787 -20.95 -34.14 39.33
CA ILE A 787 -19.77 -34.99 39.22
C ILE A 787 -19.18 -34.78 37.84
N LYS A 788 -17.94 -34.30 37.78
CA LYS A 788 -17.26 -33.98 36.52
C LYS A 788 -15.85 -34.59 36.51
N PRO A 789 -15.56 -35.55 35.62
CA PRO A 789 -14.19 -36.02 35.40
C PRO A 789 -13.30 -34.90 34.84
N GLU A 790 -12.00 -34.97 35.10
CA GLU A 790 -10.98 -34.20 34.37
C GLU A 790 -10.95 -34.63 32.90
N ALA A 791 -10.38 -33.80 32.03
CA ALA A 791 -10.26 -34.12 30.61
C ALA A 791 -9.49 -35.44 30.41
N GLY A 792 -10.02 -36.35 29.60
CA GLY A 792 -9.46 -37.69 29.36
C GLY A 792 -9.88 -38.78 30.35
N TYR A 793 -10.86 -38.51 31.22
CA TYR A 793 -11.40 -39.47 32.20
C TYR A 793 -12.93 -39.59 32.07
N LEU A 794 -13.48 -40.78 32.37
CA LEU A 794 -14.92 -41.03 32.51
C LEU A 794 -15.23 -41.36 33.96
N ILE A 795 -16.48 -41.14 34.35
CA ILE A 795 -16.99 -41.65 35.63
C ILE A 795 -17.00 -43.18 35.56
N GLU A 796 -16.13 -43.83 36.33
CA GLU A 796 -16.06 -45.29 36.45
C GLU A 796 -17.26 -45.80 37.24
N ALA A 797 -17.48 -45.22 38.41
CA ALA A 797 -18.64 -45.50 39.25
C ALA A 797 -18.95 -44.32 40.18
N ILE A 798 -20.24 -44.07 40.39
CA ILE A 798 -20.74 -43.29 41.53
C ILE A 798 -21.43 -44.25 42.49
N VAL A 799 -21.06 -44.18 43.76
CA VAL A 799 -21.68 -44.94 44.85
C VAL A 799 -22.32 -43.94 45.80
N LEU A 800 -23.64 -44.06 45.99
CA LEU A 800 -24.40 -43.33 47.01
C LEU A 800 -24.78 -44.31 48.11
N ASP A 801 -24.31 -44.06 49.34
CA ASP A 801 -24.60 -44.86 50.54
C ASP A 801 -24.28 -46.35 50.40
N GLY A 802 -23.21 -46.66 49.66
CA GLY A 802 -22.80 -48.04 49.38
C GLY A 802 -23.51 -48.69 48.18
N ALA A 803 -24.52 -48.05 47.58
CA ALA A 803 -25.19 -48.51 46.37
C ALA A 803 -24.64 -47.81 45.11
N GLN A 804 -24.23 -48.58 44.11
CA GLN A 804 -23.72 -48.03 42.86
C GLN A 804 -24.87 -47.49 41.99
N ILE A 805 -24.73 -46.26 41.50
CA ILE A 805 -25.65 -45.65 40.53
C ILE A 805 -25.19 -46.06 39.13
N VAL A 806 -25.73 -47.17 38.64
CA VAL A 806 -25.29 -47.81 37.38
C VAL A 806 -25.36 -46.85 36.19
N GLU A 807 -26.39 -46.00 36.12
CA GLU A 807 -26.63 -45.03 35.05
C GLU A 807 -25.56 -43.92 34.94
N ALA A 808 -24.77 -43.72 36.00
CA ALA A 808 -23.69 -42.73 36.04
C ALA A 808 -22.38 -43.23 35.45
N SER A 809 -22.23 -44.54 35.23
CA SER A 809 -20.99 -45.14 34.72
C SER A 809 -20.79 -44.77 33.24
N ASN A 810 -19.53 -44.58 32.82
CA ASN A 810 -19.10 -44.17 31.47
C ASN A 810 -19.68 -42.82 30.99
N LYS A 811 -19.91 -41.87 31.89
CA LYS A 811 -20.40 -40.52 31.55
C LYS A 811 -19.27 -39.48 31.68
N LEU A 812 -19.31 -38.46 30.82
CA LEU A 812 -18.43 -37.27 30.84
C LEU A 812 -18.84 -36.22 31.89
N GLY A 813 -19.91 -36.51 32.62
CA GLY A 813 -20.47 -35.68 33.68
C GLY A 813 -21.79 -36.29 34.12
N PHE A 814 -22.10 -36.19 35.41
CA PHE A 814 -23.34 -36.71 35.97
C PHE A 814 -23.84 -35.79 37.06
N THR A 815 -25.16 -35.63 37.11
CA THR A 815 -25.83 -34.81 38.12
C THR A 815 -26.60 -35.73 39.04
N LEU A 816 -26.20 -35.78 40.32
CA LEU A 816 -26.86 -36.56 41.36
C LEU A 816 -27.66 -35.62 42.25
N THR A 817 -28.99 -35.74 42.25
CA THR A 817 -29.84 -34.98 43.16
C THR A 817 -30.32 -35.88 44.28
N LEU A 818 -29.90 -35.57 45.52
CA LEU A 818 -30.55 -36.07 46.72
C LEU A 818 -31.82 -35.23 46.91
N THR A 819 -32.99 -35.84 46.95
CA THR A 819 -34.28 -35.10 46.96
C THR A 819 -34.81 -34.85 48.37
N SER A 820 -34.39 -35.64 49.37
CA SER A 820 -34.78 -35.47 50.77
C SER A 820 -33.73 -36.08 51.71
N VAL A 821 -32.72 -35.28 52.07
CA VAL A 821 -31.63 -35.71 52.95
C VAL A 821 -32.14 -35.80 54.38
N THR A 822 -32.37 -37.04 54.84
CA THR A 822 -32.95 -37.36 56.16
C THR A 822 -32.02 -38.20 57.03
N ALA A 823 -30.87 -38.58 56.51
CA ALA A 823 -29.81 -39.26 57.23
C ALA A 823 -28.47 -38.86 56.60
N PRO A 824 -27.33 -39.13 57.25
CA PRO A 824 -26.05 -38.92 56.62
C PRO A 824 -25.94 -39.72 55.32
N HIS A 825 -25.41 -39.10 54.27
CA HIS A 825 -25.19 -39.75 52.99
C HIS A 825 -23.70 -39.77 52.65
N ALA A 826 -23.25 -40.75 51.88
CA ALA A 826 -21.88 -40.85 51.38
C ALA A 826 -21.89 -40.99 49.86
N ILE A 827 -21.36 -39.98 49.16
CA ILE A 827 -21.17 -39.98 47.71
C ILE A 827 -19.69 -40.27 47.45
N THR A 828 -19.40 -41.39 46.81
CA THR A 828 -18.06 -41.68 46.28
C THR A 828 -18.11 -41.72 44.77
N ALA A 829 -17.28 -40.90 44.11
CA ALA A 829 -17.10 -40.93 42.66
C ALA A 829 -15.70 -41.43 42.34
N THR A 830 -15.59 -42.40 41.46
CA THR A 830 -14.33 -42.93 40.94
C THR A 830 -14.26 -42.65 39.45
N PHE A 831 -13.06 -42.36 38.96
CA PHE A 831 -12.82 -41.97 37.59
C PHE A 831 -11.78 -42.92 37.00
N SER A 832 -12.16 -43.56 35.90
CA SER A 832 -11.25 -44.36 35.11
C SER A 832 -10.81 -43.49 33.95
N ARG A 833 -9.53 -43.60 33.56
CA ARG A 833 -9.07 -42.97 32.33
C ARG A 833 -10.04 -43.39 31.24
N GLN A 834 -10.61 -42.42 30.55
CA GLN A 834 -11.37 -42.69 29.34
C GLN A 834 -10.42 -43.54 28.52
N ALA A 835 -10.84 -44.75 28.15
CA ALA A 835 -10.14 -45.43 27.09
C ALA A 835 -10.09 -44.39 25.99
N ASP A 836 -8.88 -43.93 25.67
CA ASP A 836 -8.74 -43.06 24.52
C ASP A 836 -9.37 -43.87 23.38
N VAL A 837 -10.47 -43.35 22.88
CA VAL A 837 -11.33 -43.92 21.83
C VAL A 837 -11.36 -42.97 20.66
N LEU A 838 -10.73 -41.79 20.81
CA LEU A 838 -10.73 -40.76 19.80
C LEU A 838 -9.45 -40.93 19.02
N PRO A 839 -9.54 -41.27 17.73
CA PRO A 839 -8.34 -41.39 16.93
C PRO A 839 -7.64 -40.01 16.80
N PRO A 840 -6.31 -39.99 16.62
CA PRO A 840 -5.56 -38.76 16.36
C PRO A 840 -6.14 -38.01 15.16
N THR A 841 -6.11 -36.69 15.19
CA THR A 841 -6.62 -35.86 14.08
C THR A 841 -5.50 -35.54 13.09
N ILE A 842 -5.70 -35.88 11.82
CA ILE A 842 -4.81 -35.53 10.71
C ILE A 842 -5.49 -34.43 9.89
N THR A 843 -4.90 -33.23 9.89
CA THR A 843 -5.40 -32.07 9.15
C THR A 843 -4.48 -31.75 7.97
N LEU A 844 -5.02 -31.82 6.75
CA LEU A 844 -4.32 -31.38 5.54
C LEU A 844 -4.53 -29.86 5.34
N PRO A 845 -3.53 -29.11 4.83
CA PRO A 845 -3.70 -27.71 4.46
C PRO A 845 -4.70 -27.58 3.30
N LYS A 846 -5.27 -26.38 3.13
CA LYS A 846 -6.04 -26.06 1.91
C LYS A 846 -5.06 -25.92 0.75
N PHE A 847 -4.89 -26.99 -0.02
CA PHE A 847 -4.15 -26.95 -1.28
C PHE A 847 -4.87 -26.00 -2.28
N GLY A 848 -4.17 -25.21 -3.09
CA GLY A 848 -4.82 -24.34 -4.10
C GLY A 848 -4.29 -22.90 -4.23
N THR A 849 -3.36 -22.48 -3.36
CA THR A 849 -2.63 -21.20 -3.50
C THR A 849 -1.20 -21.38 -4.00
N GLU A 850 -0.70 -22.61 -4.10
CA GLU A 850 0.65 -22.93 -4.55
C GLU A 850 0.68 -23.23 -6.07
N ARG A 851 1.73 -22.78 -6.76
CA ARG A 851 1.93 -23.04 -8.21
C ARG A 851 1.96 -24.56 -8.46
N GLY A 852 1.09 -25.02 -9.35
CA GLY A 852 1.06 -26.42 -9.80
C GLY A 852 0.24 -27.38 -8.95
N VAL A 853 -0.65 -26.89 -8.08
CA VAL A 853 -1.58 -27.75 -7.31
C VAL A 853 -3.02 -27.41 -7.65
N MET A 854 -3.76 -28.35 -8.24
CA MET A 854 -5.20 -28.22 -8.52
C MET A 854 -6.01 -29.20 -7.68
N LEU A 855 -6.88 -28.70 -6.80
CA LEU A 855 -7.82 -29.50 -6.02
C LEU A 855 -9.06 -29.87 -6.82
N TRP A 856 -9.42 -31.16 -6.80
CA TRP A 856 -10.76 -31.63 -7.12
C TRP A 856 -11.42 -32.09 -5.83
N ILE A 857 -12.37 -31.30 -5.32
CA ILE A 857 -13.18 -31.68 -4.15
C ILE A 857 -14.46 -32.32 -4.69
N ASP A 858 -14.39 -33.61 -5.02
CA ASP A 858 -15.59 -34.42 -5.27
C ASP A 858 -15.32 -35.86 -4.81
N GLY A 859 -15.59 -36.13 -3.54
CA GLY A 859 -15.51 -37.48 -2.94
C GLY A 859 -14.78 -37.56 -1.59
N PRO A 860 -14.77 -38.75 -0.94
CA PRO A 860 -14.17 -38.97 0.38
C PRO A 860 -12.63 -38.98 0.38
N VAL A 861 -11.97 -38.85 -0.77
CA VAL A 861 -10.51 -38.85 -0.94
C VAL A 861 -10.12 -37.57 -1.67
N GLN A 862 -9.22 -36.77 -1.07
CA GLN A 862 -8.73 -35.56 -1.73
C GLN A 862 -7.84 -35.92 -2.91
N THR A 863 -8.13 -35.35 -4.09
CA THR A 863 -7.32 -35.59 -5.30
C THR A 863 -6.72 -34.28 -5.78
N PHE A 864 -5.42 -34.28 -6.05
CA PHE A 864 -4.74 -33.16 -6.67
C PHE A 864 -3.62 -33.60 -7.60
N THR A 865 -3.29 -32.74 -8.57
CA THR A 865 -2.23 -32.94 -9.55
C THR A 865 -1.06 -32.03 -9.21
N VAL A 866 0.18 -32.52 -9.33
CA VAL A 866 1.42 -31.78 -9.06
C VAL A 866 2.44 -31.95 -10.18
N CYS A 867 3.30 -30.95 -10.38
CA CYS A 867 4.34 -30.97 -11.43
C CYS A 867 5.74 -31.37 -10.98
N THR A 868 5.96 -31.57 -9.68
CA THR A 868 7.31 -31.80 -9.13
C THR A 868 7.35 -32.96 -8.15
N SER A 869 8.49 -33.65 -8.15
CA SER A 869 8.86 -34.70 -7.20
C SER A 869 10.34 -34.47 -6.82
N PRO A 870 10.70 -34.45 -5.52
CA PRO A 870 9.84 -34.77 -4.38
C PRO A 870 8.85 -33.63 -4.03
N PHE A 871 7.61 -34.02 -3.67
CA PHE A 871 6.52 -33.12 -3.30
C PHE A 871 6.52 -32.84 -1.79
N PRO A 872 6.56 -31.58 -1.33
CA PRO A 872 6.50 -31.23 0.09
C PRO A 872 5.08 -31.40 0.65
N LEU A 873 4.74 -32.61 1.11
CA LEU A 873 3.49 -32.85 1.80
C LEU A 873 3.55 -32.22 3.19
N GLN A 874 2.64 -31.27 3.45
CA GLN A 874 2.41 -30.71 4.78
C GLN A 874 1.11 -31.25 5.36
N PHE A 875 1.11 -31.56 6.66
CA PHE A 875 -0.08 -31.88 7.43
C PHE A 875 0.15 -31.58 8.91
N THR A 876 -0.91 -31.23 9.63
CA THR A 876 -0.87 -31.07 11.09
C THR A 876 -1.43 -32.33 11.72
N LEU A 877 -0.73 -32.82 12.74
CA LEU A 877 -1.15 -33.96 13.53
C LEU A 877 -1.41 -33.52 14.97
N GLU A 878 -2.63 -33.73 15.45
CA GLU A 878 -3.07 -33.36 16.78
C GLU A 878 -3.67 -34.58 17.48
N ASP A 879 -3.39 -34.72 18.78
CA ASP A 879 -3.84 -35.85 19.59
C ASP A 879 -4.02 -35.34 21.03
N ASP A 880 -5.15 -35.66 21.66
CA ASP A 880 -5.45 -35.25 23.03
C ASP A 880 -4.62 -36.04 24.07
N GLY A 881 -4.13 -37.23 23.71
CA GLY A 881 -3.18 -38.04 24.46
C GLY A 881 -1.71 -37.61 24.36
N GLY A 882 -1.38 -36.67 23.46
CA GLY A 882 -0.05 -36.11 23.27
C GLY A 882 1.00 -37.06 22.66
N TYR A 883 0.61 -38.28 22.27
CA TYR A 883 1.51 -39.30 21.72
C TYR A 883 0.86 -39.98 20.52
N ALA A 884 1.30 -39.62 19.31
CA ALA A 884 0.91 -40.28 18.07
C ALA A 884 2.15 -40.73 17.29
N LYS A 885 2.15 -42.02 16.93
CA LYS A 885 3.01 -42.59 15.90
C LYS A 885 2.32 -42.37 14.57
N TRP A 886 3.05 -41.98 13.54
CA TRP A 886 2.46 -41.82 12.22
C TRP A 886 3.29 -42.51 11.15
N THR A 887 2.61 -42.96 10.10
CA THR A 887 3.20 -43.67 8.98
C THR A 887 2.69 -43.02 7.71
N ILE A 888 3.58 -42.71 6.77
CA ILE A 888 3.16 -42.37 5.41
C ILE A 888 3.41 -43.58 4.52
N LYS A 889 2.38 -43.97 3.77
CA LYS A 889 2.47 -44.94 2.69
C LYS A 889 2.29 -44.25 1.36
N VAL A 890 3.15 -44.57 0.40
CA VAL A 890 3.00 -44.19 -1.01
C VAL A 890 2.81 -45.47 -1.80
N ASN A 891 1.69 -45.61 -2.49
CA ASN A 891 1.31 -46.81 -3.24
C ASN A 891 1.38 -48.09 -2.38
N GLY A 892 0.95 -47.98 -1.11
CA GLY A 892 0.97 -49.07 -0.13
C GLY A 892 2.33 -49.37 0.52
N THR A 893 3.42 -48.75 0.07
CA THR A 893 4.77 -48.92 0.65
C THR A 893 5.02 -47.88 1.73
N VAL A 894 5.41 -48.32 2.93
CA VAL A 894 5.79 -47.42 4.04
C VAL A 894 7.07 -46.67 3.70
N VAL A 895 7.02 -45.35 3.66
CA VAL A 895 8.18 -44.47 3.36
C VAL A 895 8.76 -43.79 4.60
N VAL A 896 7.98 -43.66 5.68
CA VAL A 896 8.43 -43.12 6.97
C VAL A 896 7.50 -43.59 8.09
N ASP A 897 8.06 -43.75 9.30
CA ASP A 897 7.34 -44.22 10.48
C ASP A 897 7.83 -43.56 11.80
N PRO A 898 7.73 -42.22 11.97
CA PRO A 898 8.31 -41.52 13.10
C PRO A 898 7.27 -41.21 14.20
N VAL A 899 7.73 -40.60 15.29
CA VAL A 899 6.91 -40.26 16.48
C VAL A 899 6.90 -38.74 16.66
N GLY A 900 5.72 -38.14 16.86
CA GLY A 900 5.59 -36.71 17.15
C GLY A 900 4.24 -36.12 16.72
N ILE A 901 3.91 -34.94 17.27
CA ILE A 901 2.68 -34.16 17.00
C ILE A 901 3.05 -32.74 16.51
N GLY A 902 2.11 -32.04 15.87
CA GLY A 902 2.30 -30.69 15.31
C GLY A 902 2.34 -30.64 13.78
N LEU A 903 2.86 -29.54 13.22
CA LEU A 903 3.01 -29.37 11.77
C LEU A 903 4.17 -30.23 11.24
N ILE A 904 3.85 -31.13 10.32
CA ILE A 904 4.80 -32.05 9.69
C ILE A 904 4.94 -31.67 8.23
N THR A 905 6.18 -31.50 7.77
CA THR A 905 6.53 -31.32 6.35
C THR A 905 7.39 -32.49 5.92
N TYR A 906 6.95 -33.25 4.93
CA TYR A 906 7.68 -34.41 4.41
C TYR A 906 7.81 -34.37 2.89
N MET A 907 9.02 -34.61 2.38
CA MET A 907 9.33 -34.61 0.95
C MET A 907 9.00 -35.98 0.33
N LEU A 908 7.80 -36.12 -0.23
CA LEU A 908 7.34 -37.35 -0.88
C LEU A 908 7.98 -37.55 -2.24
N SER A 909 8.67 -38.67 -2.42
CA SER A 909 9.06 -39.12 -3.76
C SER A 909 7.86 -39.77 -4.45
N LEU A 910 7.38 -39.16 -5.53
CA LEU A 910 6.24 -39.62 -6.32
C LEU A 910 6.72 -40.26 -7.63
N THR A 911 5.95 -41.22 -8.14
CA THR A 911 6.10 -41.78 -9.49
C THR A 911 5.13 -41.10 -10.45
N GLU A 912 5.49 -41.01 -11.73
CA GLU A 912 4.61 -40.41 -12.76
C GLU A 912 3.23 -41.08 -12.78
N GLY A 913 2.17 -40.28 -12.89
CA GLY A 913 0.78 -40.71 -12.82
C GLY A 913 0.24 -40.78 -11.39
N ARG A 914 -0.70 -41.69 -11.16
CA ARG A 914 -1.44 -41.79 -9.89
C ARG A 914 -0.54 -42.31 -8.76
N ASN A 915 -0.48 -41.55 -7.66
CA ASN A 915 0.12 -41.96 -6.41
C ASN A 915 -0.95 -41.94 -5.31
N ASP A 916 -1.27 -43.11 -4.77
CA ASP A 916 -2.15 -43.21 -3.61
C ASP A 916 -1.30 -43.01 -2.35
N VAL A 917 -1.52 -41.90 -1.65
CA VAL A 917 -0.83 -41.56 -0.42
C VAL A 917 -1.79 -41.75 0.75
N GLU A 918 -1.34 -42.52 1.74
CA GLU A 918 -2.09 -42.77 2.97
C GLU A 918 -1.22 -42.33 4.15
N ILE A 919 -1.70 -41.34 4.88
CA ILE A 919 -1.13 -40.92 6.17
C ILE A 919 -1.93 -41.65 7.23
N ILE A 920 -1.27 -42.46 8.05
CA ILE A 920 -1.88 -43.18 9.17
C ILE A 920 -1.29 -42.60 10.44
N ALA A 921 -2.12 -42.24 11.40
CA ALA A 921 -1.70 -41.87 12.74
C ALA A 921 -2.30 -42.87 13.71
N THR A 922 -1.52 -43.33 14.69
CA THR A 922 -1.94 -44.25 15.73
C THR A 922 -1.44 -43.74 17.06
N ASP A 923 -2.35 -43.53 18.00
CA ASP A 923 -2.02 -43.06 19.34
C ASP A 923 -1.44 -44.19 20.22
N GLY A 924 -1.07 -43.85 21.46
CA GLY A 924 -0.57 -44.81 22.44
C GLY A 924 -1.61 -45.79 22.99
N ALA A 925 -2.91 -45.54 22.78
CA ALA A 925 -4.02 -46.42 23.16
C ALA A 925 -4.43 -47.39 22.03
N GLY A 926 -3.92 -47.19 20.82
CA GLY A 926 -4.16 -48.02 19.65
C GLY A 926 -5.32 -47.53 18.77
N ASN A 927 -5.90 -46.36 19.01
CA ASN A 927 -6.81 -45.77 18.03
C ASN A 927 -6.01 -45.20 16.89
N TRP A 928 -6.63 -45.15 15.73
CA TRP A 928 -5.95 -44.72 14.52
C TRP A 928 -6.89 -43.91 13.64
N ALA A 929 -6.32 -42.88 13.02
CA ALA A 929 -6.94 -42.20 11.91
C ALA A 929 -6.08 -42.42 10.66
N ASN A 930 -6.72 -42.29 9.51
CA ASN A 930 -6.00 -42.09 8.28
C ASN A 930 -6.55 -40.91 7.48
N GLN A 931 -5.68 -40.33 6.69
CA GLN A 931 -6.05 -39.46 5.59
C GLN A 931 -5.52 -40.07 4.30
N LYS A 932 -6.41 -40.18 3.32
CA LYS A 932 -6.08 -40.66 1.99
C LYS A 932 -6.14 -39.49 1.03
N LEU A 933 -5.09 -39.37 0.26
CA LEU A 933 -4.98 -38.41 -0.81
C LEU A 933 -4.42 -39.09 -2.05
N THR A 934 -4.96 -38.73 -3.21
CA THR A 934 -4.47 -39.21 -4.49
C THR A 934 -3.70 -38.08 -5.15
N ILE A 935 -2.37 -38.23 -5.28
CA ILE A 935 -1.52 -37.27 -5.98
C ILE A 935 -1.23 -37.79 -7.37
N TYR A 936 -1.69 -37.09 -8.40
CA TYR A 936 -1.22 -37.33 -9.75
C TYR A 936 0.05 -36.51 -9.97
N LEU A 937 1.21 -37.17 -10.08
CA LEU A 937 2.41 -36.51 -10.58
C LEU A 937 2.27 -36.47 -12.10
N ASP A 938 2.28 -35.27 -12.64
CA ASP A 938 2.40 -35.04 -14.06
C ASP A 938 3.56 -34.07 -14.25
N SER A 939 4.72 -34.61 -14.58
CA SER A 939 5.95 -33.84 -14.79
C SER A 939 6.16 -33.48 -16.26
N MET A 940 5.26 -33.92 -17.14
CA MET A 940 5.36 -33.69 -18.56
C MET A 940 4.82 -32.31 -18.90
N MET A 941 5.62 -31.51 -19.59
CA MET A 941 5.15 -30.24 -20.11
C MET A 941 4.13 -30.47 -21.24
N PRO A 942 3.09 -29.62 -21.37
CA PRO A 942 2.14 -29.72 -22.46
C PRO A 942 2.86 -29.66 -23.81
N ALA A 943 2.57 -30.58 -24.72
CA ALA A 943 3.10 -30.53 -26.08
C ALA A 943 2.45 -29.37 -26.83
N LEU A 944 3.21 -28.29 -26.99
CA LEU A 944 2.83 -27.11 -27.73
C LEU A 944 3.54 -27.08 -29.08
N SER A 945 2.77 -26.99 -30.16
CA SER A 945 3.24 -26.74 -31.52
C SER A 945 2.45 -25.59 -32.11
N VAL A 946 3.14 -24.63 -32.71
CA VAL A 946 2.52 -23.56 -33.50
C VAL A 946 2.83 -23.86 -34.96
N ASP A 947 1.82 -23.77 -35.81
CA ASP A 947 2.01 -23.97 -37.25
C ASP A 947 2.91 -22.88 -37.83
N ALA A 948 3.51 -23.16 -38.98
CA ALA A 948 4.38 -22.22 -39.65
C ALA A 948 3.64 -20.88 -39.89
N LEU A 949 4.18 -19.79 -39.33
CA LEU A 949 3.59 -18.48 -39.50
C LEU A 949 3.85 -17.98 -40.93
N PRO A 950 2.85 -17.40 -41.61
CA PRO A 950 3.01 -16.89 -42.96
C PRO A 950 4.06 -15.77 -42.99
N PHE A 951 4.93 -15.80 -44.00
CA PHE A 951 5.85 -14.72 -44.30
C PHE A 951 5.83 -14.44 -45.82
N PRO A 952 5.63 -13.17 -46.27
CA PRO A 952 5.43 -11.95 -45.48
C PRO A 952 4.01 -11.81 -44.92
N ILE A 953 3.85 -11.08 -43.81
CA ILE A 953 2.52 -10.75 -43.24
C ILE A 953 2.05 -9.40 -43.76
N SER A 954 1.05 -9.44 -44.64
CA SER A 954 0.50 -8.25 -45.30
C SER A 954 -0.84 -7.78 -44.72
N SER A 955 -1.34 -8.41 -43.65
CA SER A 955 -2.61 -8.11 -42.98
C SER A 955 -2.38 -7.68 -41.53
N SER A 956 -3.14 -6.69 -41.04
CA SER A 956 -3.13 -6.28 -39.62
C SER A 956 -3.75 -7.30 -38.68
N VAL A 957 -4.18 -8.44 -39.21
CA VAL A 957 -4.68 -9.58 -38.45
C VAL A 957 -3.98 -10.83 -38.95
N LEU A 958 -3.29 -11.51 -38.04
CA LEU A 958 -2.65 -12.80 -38.26
C LEU A 958 -3.47 -13.90 -37.59
N SER A 959 -3.77 -14.96 -38.32
CA SER A 959 -4.35 -16.17 -37.71
C SER A 959 -3.20 -17.05 -37.23
N ILE A 960 -3.16 -17.31 -35.93
CA ILE A 960 -2.20 -18.22 -35.31
C ILE A 960 -2.92 -19.54 -35.09
N THR A 961 -2.41 -20.57 -35.74
CA THR A 961 -2.92 -21.93 -35.61
C THR A 961 -1.83 -22.83 -35.02
N GLY A 962 -2.25 -23.92 -34.40
CA GLY A 962 -1.33 -24.89 -33.84
C GLY A 962 -2.07 -25.98 -33.09
N SER A 963 -1.32 -26.75 -32.32
CA SER A 963 -1.87 -27.71 -31.36
C SER A 963 -1.22 -27.51 -30.00
N ALA A 964 -2.06 -27.57 -28.98
CA ALA A 964 -1.63 -27.72 -27.62
C ALA A 964 -2.35 -28.98 -27.11
N VAL A 965 -1.58 -29.98 -26.71
CA VAL A 965 -2.11 -31.18 -26.08
C VAL A 965 -1.27 -31.50 -24.88
N ASP A 966 -1.92 -31.94 -23.82
CA ASP A 966 -1.23 -32.58 -22.72
C ASP A 966 -1.81 -33.98 -22.53
N ALA A 967 -0.91 -34.97 -22.51
CA ALA A 967 -1.27 -36.38 -22.35
C ALA A 967 -1.39 -36.79 -20.87
N GLY A 968 -0.90 -35.95 -19.96
CA GLY A 968 -0.98 -36.15 -18.52
C GLY A 968 -2.31 -35.65 -17.95
N SER A 969 -2.25 -34.52 -17.26
CA SER A 969 -3.38 -33.90 -16.56
C SER A 969 -4.37 -33.16 -17.48
N GLY A 970 -3.99 -32.99 -18.74
CA GLY A 970 -4.72 -32.25 -19.76
C GLY A 970 -4.49 -30.75 -19.62
N LEU A 971 -4.84 -30.02 -20.68
CA LEU A 971 -4.65 -28.57 -20.68
C LEU A 971 -5.55 -27.86 -19.68
N LYS A 972 -4.96 -26.90 -18.97
CA LYS A 972 -5.64 -25.94 -18.11
C LYS A 972 -5.90 -24.63 -18.83
N SER A 973 -4.90 -24.12 -19.53
CA SER A 973 -4.99 -22.88 -20.28
C SER A 973 -4.05 -22.88 -21.47
N LEU A 974 -4.48 -22.19 -22.52
CA LEU A 974 -3.63 -21.78 -23.63
C LEU A 974 -3.79 -20.27 -23.75
N THR A 975 -2.69 -19.55 -23.94
CA THR A 975 -2.71 -18.09 -24.15
C THR A 975 -1.85 -17.70 -25.34
N ILE A 976 -2.21 -16.58 -25.97
CA ILE A 976 -1.42 -15.92 -27.01
C ILE A 976 -1.28 -14.45 -26.60
N ASN A 977 -0.05 -13.99 -26.37
CA ASN A 977 0.26 -12.67 -25.79
C ASN A 977 -0.53 -12.40 -24.49
N GLY A 978 -0.72 -13.44 -23.67
CA GLY A 978 -1.50 -13.37 -22.44
C GLY A 978 -3.02 -13.39 -22.64
N ILE A 979 -3.53 -13.39 -23.87
CA ILE A 979 -4.96 -13.52 -24.18
C ILE A 979 -5.35 -15.01 -24.14
N PRO A 980 -6.35 -15.43 -23.34
CA PRO A 980 -6.80 -16.82 -23.30
C PRO A 980 -7.37 -17.31 -24.63
N VAL A 981 -6.96 -18.51 -25.06
CA VAL A 981 -7.43 -19.21 -26.26
C VAL A 981 -8.01 -20.55 -25.84
N VAL A 982 -9.19 -20.88 -26.36
CA VAL A 982 -9.84 -22.18 -26.10
C VAL A 982 -9.49 -23.13 -27.24
N PRO A 983 -8.66 -24.18 -27.01
CA PRO A 983 -8.38 -25.18 -28.02
C PRO A 983 -9.63 -26.02 -28.33
N PHE A 984 -9.71 -26.55 -29.55
CA PHE A 984 -10.69 -27.53 -29.97
C PHE A 984 -10.48 -28.87 -29.23
N LEU A 985 -11.48 -29.76 -29.34
CA LEU A 985 -11.47 -31.05 -28.63
C LEU A 985 -10.30 -31.96 -29.02
N ASP A 986 -9.75 -31.79 -30.23
CA ASP A 986 -8.57 -32.50 -30.71
C ASP A 986 -7.24 -31.84 -30.30
N GLY A 987 -7.29 -30.77 -29.52
CA GLY A 987 -6.14 -29.98 -29.07
C GLY A 987 -5.62 -28.97 -30.08
N SER A 988 -6.20 -28.89 -31.28
CA SER A 988 -5.86 -27.81 -32.21
C SER A 988 -6.39 -26.46 -31.69
N PHE A 989 -5.77 -25.36 -32.08
CA PHE A 989 -6.27 -24.02 -31.78
C PHE A 989 -6.12 -23.10 -32.98
N SER A 990 -6.96 -22.08 -33.05
CA SER A 990 -6.89 -21.04 -34.06
C SER A 990 -7.39 -19.73 -33.47
N GLU A 991 -6.52 -18.72 -33.40
CA GLU A 991 -6.87 -17.41 -32.86
C GLU A 991 -6.41 -16.29 -33.80
N LYS A 992 -7.15 -15.17 -33.83
CA LYS A 992 -6.80 -14.01 -34.65
C LYS A 992 -6.12 -12.94 -33.80
N LEU A 993 -4.84 -12.73 -34.06
CA LEU A 993 -4.04 -11.71 -33.40
C LEU A 993 -3.99 -10.43 -34.25
N ALA A 994 -4.41 -9.31 -33.68
CA ALA A 994 -4.18 -8.00 -34.28
C ALA A 994 -2.69 -7.63 -34.20
N LEU A 995 -2.12 -7.23 -35.33
CA LEU A 995 -0.72 -6.84 -35.44
C LEU A 995 -0.60 -5.32 -35.61
N VAL A 996 0.39 -4.74 -34.94
CA VAL A 996 0.83 -3.37 -35.16
C VAL A 996 1.83 -3.37 -36.31
N ARG A 997 1.86 -2.30 -37.13
CA ARG A 997 2.87 -2.19 -38.19
C ARG A 997 4.27 -2.23 -37.60
N GLY A 998 5.15 -3.04 -38.19
CA GLY A 998 6.49 -3.30 -37.67
C GLY A 998 6.58 -4.68 -36.99
N ALA A 999 7.59 -4.86 -36.14
CA ALA A 999 7.81 -6.11 -35.43
C ALA A 999 6.77 -6.32 -34.33
N ASN A 1000 6.18 -7.51 -34.30
CA ASN A 1000 5.23 -7.97 -33.28
C ASN A 1000 5.85 -9.20 -32.62
N SER A 1001 5.98 -9.15 -31.30
CA SER A 1001 6.32 -10.33 -30.50
C SER A 1001 5.05 -11.10 -30.18
N ILE A 1002 5.09 -12.41 -30.40
CA ILE A 1002 3.98 -13.33 -30.20
C ILE A 1002 4.46 -14.42 -29.25
N LEU A 1003 3.96 -14.44 -28.03
CA LEU A 1003 4.19 -15.46 -27.04
C LEU A 1003 2.97 -16.39 -26.97
N VAL A 1004 3.14 -17.65 -27.33
CA VAL A 1004 2.12 -18.69 -27.17
C VAL A 1004 2.51 -19.53 -25.95
N GLU A 1005 1.63 -19.63 -24.96
CA GLU A 1005 1.88 -20.39 -23.72
C GLU A 1005 0.75 -21.39 -23.47
N ALA A 1006 1.10 -22.66 -23.36
CA ALA A 1006 0.21 -23.71 -22.89
C ALA A 1006 0.58 -24.07 -21.46
N THR A 1007 -0.41 -24.21 -20.59
CA THR A 1007 -0.27 -24.69 -19.22
C THR A 1007 -1.22 -25.86 -19.02
N ASP A 1008 -0.71 -26.97 -18.49
CA ASP A 1008 -1.54 -28.10 -18.10
C ASP A 1008 -2.18 -27.91 -16.71
N LYS A 1009 -2.98 -28.87 -16.25
CA LYS A 1009 -3.63 -28.82 -14.94
C LYS A 1009 -2.68 -29.09 -13.78
N ALA A 1010 -1.54 -29.72 -14.05
CA ALA A 1010 -0.42 -29.89 -13.11
C ALA A 1010 0.40 -28.61 -12.93
N GLY A 1011 0.21 -27.60 -13.79
CA GLY A 1011 0.94 -26.35 -13.80
C GLY A 1011 2.27 -26.37 -14.54
N ASN A 1012 2.56 -27.41 -15.33
CA ASN A 1012 3.69 -27.34 -16.27
C ASN A 1012 3.34 -26.40 -17.41
N THR A 1013 4.34 -25.63 -17.86
CA THR A 1013 4.18 -24.63 -18.91
C THR A 1013 5.11 -24.94 -20.09
N SER A 1014 4.56 -24.93 -21.30
CA SER A 1014 5.33 -24.84 -22.54
C SER A 1014 5.07 -23.50 -23.19
N SER A 1015 6.12 -22.85 -23.65
CA SER A 1015 6.02 -21.56 -24.31
C SER A 1015 6.80 -21.54 -25.62
N GLN A 1016 6.29 -20.82 -26.61
CA GLN A 1016 7.00 -20.50 -27.84
C GLN A 1016 6.84 -19.01 -28.14
N THR A 1017 7.94 -18.36 -28.52
CA THR A 1017 7.94 -16.94 -28.89
C THR A 1017 8.33 -16.78 -30.34
N PHE A 1018 7.52 -16.04 -31.09
CA PHE A 1018 7.74 -15.69 -32.49
C PHE A 1018 7.86 -14.18 -32.62
N THR A 1019 8.71 -13.72 -33.52
CA THR A 1019 8.72 -12.32 -33.95
C THR A 1019 8.23 -12.28 -35.39
N VAL A 1020 7.15 -11.55 -35.64
CA VAL A 1020 6.62 -11.37 -36.99
C VAL A 1020 6.53 -9.90 -37.35
N THR A 1021 6.88 -9.56 -38.59
CA THR A 1021 6.82 -8.18 -39.07
C THR A 1021 5.59 -7.98 -39.95
N TYR A 1022 4.65 -7.15 -39.51
CA TYR A 1022 3.49 -6.75 -40.31
C TYR A 1022 3.78 -5.47 -41.08
N GLY A 1023 3.72 -5.52 -42.41
CA GLY A 1023 3.94 -4.38 -43.30
C GLY A 1023 3.30 -4.58 -44.67
N THR A 1024 2.89 -3.49 -45.33
CA THR A 1024 2.35 -3.54 -46.70
C THR A 1024 3.44 -3.97 -47.67
N SER A 1025 3.13 -4.97 -48.51
CA SER A 1025 3.97 -5.57 -49.54
C SER A 1025 5.15 -4.71 -50.00
N SER A 1026 6.35 -5.11 -49.61
CA SER A 1026 7.61 -4.78 -50.28
C SER A 1026 8.21 -6.08 -50.78
N THR A 1027 8.38 -6.17 -52.10
CA THR A 1027 9.04 -7.27 -52.81
C THR A 1027 10.55 -7.24 -52.62
N THR A 1028 11.03 -7.46 -51.40
CA THR A 1028 12.46 -7.63 -51.13
C THR A 1028 12.67 -8.65 -50.02
N ALA A 1029 13.24 -9.80 -50.39
CA ALA A 1029 13.77 -10.79 -49.46
C ALA A 1029 14.76 -10.15 -48.47
N PRO A 1030 14.89 -10.66 -47.23
CA PRO A 1030 15.83 -10.12 -46.25
C PRO A 1030 17.24 -10.09 -46.85
N SER A 1031 17.90 -8.94 -46.74
CA SER A 1031 19.24 -8.72 -47.32
C SER A 1031 20.31 -9.62 -46.69
N SER A 1032 20.09 -10.20 -45.51
CA SER A 1032 20.90 -11.29 -44.98
C SER A 1032 20.16 -12.22 -44.02
N LEU A 1033 20.64 -13.46 -43.92
CA LEU A 1033 20.29 -14.45 -42.91
C LEU A 1033 21.44 -14.56 -41.90
N TYR A 1034 21.13 -14.46 -40.61
CA TYR A 1034 22.08 -14.56 -39.50
C TYR A 1034 21.82 -15.84 -38.70
N VAL A 1035 22.81 -16.71 -38.58
CA VAL A 1035 22.71 -18.00 -37.90
C VAL A 1035 23.68 -18.07 -36.73
N VAL A 1036 23.24 -18.57 -35.57
CA VAL A 1036 24.07 -18.79 -34.39
C VAL A 1036 24.05 -20.27 -34.01
N LEU A 1037 25.23 -20.87 -33.83
CA LEU A 1037 25.43 -22.26 -33.45
C LEU A 1037 26.27 -22.35 -32.17
N THR A 1038 25.98 -23.29 -31.28
CA THR A 1038 26.78 -23.51 -30.06
C THR A 1038 27.39 -24.89 -30.04
N ILE A 1039 28.71 -25.00 -29.80
CA ILE A 1039 29.40 -26.30 -29.71
C ILE A 1039 28.82 -27.13 -28.56
N GLY A 1040 28.42 -28.36 -28.86
CA GLY A 1040 27.78 -29.26 -27.91
C GLY A 1040 26.26 -29.09 -27.77
N SER A 1041 25.64 -28.12 -28.45
CA SER A 1041 24.19 -27.95 -28.50
C SER A 1041 23.61 -28.34 -29.86
N ALA A 1042 22.52 -29.11 -29.87
CA ALA A 1042 21.78 -29.38 -31.10
C ALA A 1042 20.89 -28.19 -31.52
N ASP A 1043 20.77 -27.17 -30.68
CA ASP A 1043 19.96 -25.98 -30.97
C ASP A 1043 20.79 -24.95 -31.76
N MET A 1044 20.20 -24.43 -32.82
CA MET A 1044 20.69 -23.39 -33.73
C MET A 1044 19.72 -22.22 -33.69
N GLN A 1045 20.17 -20.98 -33.84
CA GLN A 1045 19.27 -19.84 -34.04
C GLN A 1045 19.40 -19.30 -35.46
N VAL A 1046 18.29 -18.99 -36.12
CA VAL A 1046 18.23 -18.40 -37.46
C VAL A 1046 17.40 -17.12 -37.36
N ASN A 1047 18.03 -15.97 -37.56
CA ASN A 1047 17.45 -14.64 -37.31
C ASN A 1047 16.77 -14.53 -35.93
N GLY A 1048 17.38 -15.15 -34.91
CA GLY A 1048 16.85 -15.20 -33.54
C GLY A 1048 15.83 -16.30 -33.26
N MET A 1049 15.36 -17.05 -34.27
CA MET A 1049 14.45 -18.19 -34.09
C MET A 1049 15.21 -19.49 -33.86
N THR A 1050 14.87 -20.25 -32.82
CA THR A 1050 15.55 -21.53 -32.54
C THR A 1050 15.07 -22.64 -33.46
N GLN A 1051 16.01 -23.35 -34.07
CA GLN A 1051 15.80 -24.53 -34.91
C GLN A 1051 16.73 -25.65 -34.44
N LYS A 1052 16.26 -26.89 -34.52
CA LYS A 1052 16.99 -28.06 -34.03
C LYS A 1052 17.76 -28.76 -35.14
N MET A 1053 19.01 -29.11 -34.86
CA MET A 1053 19.85 -29.97 -35.68
C MET A 1053 19.72 -31.44 -35.25
N ASP A 1054 19.96 -32.36 -36.18
CA ASP A 1054 19.93 -33.81 -35.90
C ASP A 1054 20.97 -34.28 -34.88
N ALA A 1055 22.02 -33.50 -34.67
CA ALA A 1055 23.08 -33.75 -33.70
C ALA A 1055 23.86 -32.46 -33.40
N ALA A 1056 24.43 -32.37 -32.20
CA ALA A 1056 25.24 -31.23 -31.79
C ALA A 1056 26.55 -31.13 -32.60
N PRO A 1057 27.00 -29.91 -32.94
CA PRO A 1057 28.29 -29.68 -33.55
C PRO A 1057 29.40 -29.94 -32.52
N PHE A 1058 30.53 -30.46 -32.98
CA PHE A 1058 31.69 -30.74 -32.14
C PHE A 1058 32.99 -30.31 -32.82
N ILE A 1059 34.05 -30.15 -32.02
CA ILE A 1059 35.37 -29.81 -32.53
C ILE A 1059 36.21 -31.08 -32.61
N LYS A 1060 36.84 -31.32 -33.76
CA LYS A 1060 37.86 -32.36 -33.96
C LYS A 1060 38.97 -31.82 -34.86
N ASP A 1061 40.21 -32.12 -34.50
CA ASP A 1061 41.41 -31.63 -35.18
C ASP A 1061 41.40 -30.10 -35.38
N SER A 1062 40.94 -29.37 -34.35
CA SER A 1062 40.77 -27.91 -34.35
C SER A 1062 39.83 -27.38 -35.45
N ARG A 1063 38.85 -28.19 -35.89
CA ARG A 1063 37.80 -27.83 -36.83
C ARG A 1063 36.42 -28.21 -36.29
N THR A 1064 35.45 -27.33 -36.51
CA THR A 1064 34.05 -27.63 -36.18
C THR A 1064 33.43 -28.53 -37.24
N LEU A 1065 32.81 -29.61 -36.78
CA LEU A 1065 32.02 -30.52 -37.59
C LEU A 1065 30.57 -30.53 -37.10
N LEU A 1066 29.62 -30.54 -38.04
CA LEU A 1066 28.19 -30.55 -37.76
C LEU A 1066 27.40 -31.30 -38.84
N PRO A 1067 26.17 -31.76 -38.53
CA PRO A 1067 25.23 -32.21 -39.54
C PRO A 1067 24.74 -31.02 -40.37
N ILE A 1068 25.40 -30.76 -41.49
CA ILE A 1068 25.27 -29.51 -42.25
C ILE A 1068 23.85 -29.26 -42.80
N ARG A 1069 23.03 -30.30 -42.95
CA ARG A 1069 21.72 -30.24 -43.62
C ARG A 1069 20.82 -29.16 -43.02
N ALA A 1070 20.65 -29.16 -41.70
CA ALA A 1070 19.79 -28.22 -41.02
C ALA A 1070 20.25 -26.76 -41.23
N LEU A 1071 21.57 -26.50 -41.20
CA LEU A 1071 22.13 -25.19 -41.51
C LEU A 1071 21.84 -24.76 -42.95
N ILE A 1072 22.03 -25.66 -43.91
CA ILE A 1072 21.88 -25.34 -45.34
C ILE A 1072 20.41 -25.13 -45.73
N GLU A 1073 19.51 -25.96 -45.21
CA GLU A 1073 18.07 -25.80 -45.44
C GLU A 1073 17.54 -24.49 -44.83
N ALA A 1074 18.03 -24.11 -43.65
CA ALA A 1074 17.70 -22.83 -43.03
C ALA A 1074 18.16 -21.61 -43.83
N LEU A 1075 19.21 -21.77 -44.65
CA LEU A 1075 19.71 -20.74 -45.56
C LEU A 1075 19.01 -20.77 -46.94
N GLY A 1076 18.06 -21.69 -47.16
CA GLY A 1076 17.35 -21.86 -48.43
C GLY A 1076 18.08 -22.77 -49.44
N GLY A 1077 19.08 -23.51 -49.01
CA GLY A 1077 19.82 -24.48 -49.82
C GLY A 1077 19.31 -25.92 -49.67
N SER A 1078 20.01 -26.87 -50.28
CA SER A 1078 19.71 -28.30 -50.19
C SER A 1078 20.97 -29.16 -50.05
N VAL A 1079 20.79 -30.37 -49.49
CA VAL A 1079 21.89 -31.34 -49.31
C VAL A 1079 21.48 -32.72 -49.81
N GLU A 1080 22.12 -33.18 -50.87
CA GLU A 1080 21.95 -34.51 -51.42
C GLU A 1080 22.99 -35.49 -50.87
N TRP A 1081 22.58 -36.74 -50.68
CA TRP A 1081 23.44 -37.81 -50.21
C TRP A 1081 23.48 -38.95 -51.24
N ASN A 1082 24.66 -39.24 -51.78
CA ASN A 1082 24.90 -40.42 -52.60
C ASN A 1082 25.48 -41.54 -51.74
N ALA A 1083 24.67 -42.56 -51.45
CA ALA A 1083 25.07 -43.68 -50.62
C ALA A 1083 26.14 -44.58 -51.26
N SER A 1084 26.14 -44.71 -52.60
CA SER A 1084 27.08 -45.58 -53.32
C SER A 1084 28.51 -45.04 -53.30
N THR A 1085 28.66 -43.72 -53.41
CA THR A 1085 29.96 -43.03 -53.38
C THR A 1085 30.30 -42.44 -52.02
N LYS A 1086 29.37 -42.48 -51.06
CA LYS A 1086 29.45 -41.81 -49.75
C LYS A 1086 29.78 -40.32 -49.88
N THR A 1087 29.05 -39.64 -50.77
CA THR A 1087 29.27 -38.21 -51.08
C THR A 1087 28.07 -37.39 -50.63
N ALA A 1088 28.32 -36.32 -49.89
CA ALA A 1088 27.34 -35.29 -49.56
C ALA A 1088 27.54 -34.08 -50.50
N THR A 1089 26.52 -33.73 -51.26
CA THR A 1089 26.52 -32.58 -52.18
C THR A 1089 25.66 -31.48 -51.59
N VAL A 1090 26.27 -30.36 -51.26
CA VAL A 1090 25.64 -29.17 -50.67
C VAL A 1090 25.43 -28.13 -51.75
N MET A 1091 24.21 -27.61 -51.88
CA MET A 1091 23.83 -26.60 -52.85
C MET A 1091 23.21 -25.39 -52.14
N LEU A 1092 23.75 -24.19 -52.35
CA LEU A 1092 23.20 -22.95 -51.82
C LEU A 1092 23.39 -21.83 -52.86
N GLY A 1093 22.28 -21.22 -53.29
CA GLY A 1093 22.30 -20.27 -54.40
C GLY A 1093 22.87 -20.91 -55.67
N SER A 1094 23.93 -20.32 -56.23
CA SER A 1094 24.64 -20.84 -57.42
C SER A 1094 25.85 -21.73 -57.12
N ARG A 1095 26.16 -21.97 -55.83
CA ARG A 1095 27.37 -22.70 -55.40
C ARG A 1095 27.04 -24.14 -55.05
N THR A 1096 27.94 -25.05 -55.44
CA THR A 1096 27.85 -26.47 -55.12
C THR A 1096 29.15 -26.97 -54.49
N VAL A 1097 29.06 -27.66 -53.35
CA VAL A 1097 30.19 -28.27 -52.66
C VAL A 1097 29.91 -29.77 -52.45
N ALA A 1098 30.67 -30.64 -53.11
CA ALA A 1098 30.58 -32.08 -52.93
C ALA A 1098 31.74 -32.59 -52.06
N LEU A 1099 31.40 -33.26 -50.95
CA LEU A 1099 32.35 -33.78 -49.98
C LEU A 1099 32.17 -35.29 -49.82
N THR A 1100 33.26 -36.05 -49.95
CA THR A 1100 33.24 -37.52 -49.81
C THR A 1100 33.74 -37.95 -48.43
N ILE A 1101 33.03 -38.86 -47.76
CA ILE A 1101 33.39 -39.37 -46.43
C ILE A 1101 34.82 -39.94 -46.45
N GLY A 1102 35.65 -39.49 -45.52
CA GLY A 1102 37.04 -39.93 -45.38
C GLY A 1102 38.04 -39.27 -46.34
N SER A 1103 37.58 -38.48 -47.33
CA SER A 1103 38.45 -37.74 -48.23
C SER A 1103 38.82 -36.37 -47.66
N LYS A 1104 40.09 -35.97 -47.80
CA LYS A 1104 40.56 -34.58 -47.54
C LYS A 1104 40.48 -33.70 -48.79
N THR A 1105 39.71 -34.11 -49.79
CA THR A 1105 39.48 -33.35 -51.02
C THR A 1105 37.97 -33.24 -51.26
N ALA A 1106 37.48 -32.01 -51.38
CA ALA A 1106 36.12 -31.67 -51.82
C ALA A 1106 36.13 -31.18 -53.27
N LEU A 1107 34.97 -31.19 -53.93
CA LEU A 1107 34.76 -30.54 -55.22
C LEU A 1107 33.86 -29.31 -55.02
N VAL A 1108 34.37 -28.11 -55.29
CA VAL A 1108 33.62 -26.85 -55.26
C VAL A 1108 33.38 -26.42 -56.69
N ASP A 1109 32.13 -26.35 -57.12
CA ASP A 1109 31.72 -26.06 -58.50
C ASP A 1109 32.48 -26.95 -59.52
N GLY A 1110 32.70 -28.22 -59.15
CA GLY A 1110 33.42 -29.22 -59.95
C GLY A 1110 34.95 -29.19 -59.86
N LYS A 1111 35.55 -28.24 -59.12
CA LYS A 1111 37.01 -28.12 -58.97
C LYS A 1111 37.50 -28.68 -57.62
N PRO A 1112 38.63 -29.41 -57.58
CA PRO A 1112 39.15 -29.97 -56.35
C PRO A 1112 39.69 -28.90 -55.39
N VAL A 1113 39.28 -28.97 -54.12
CA VAL A 1113 39.71 -28.11 -53.01
C VAL A 1113 40.13 -28.98 -51.82
N ALA A 1114 41.26 -28.65 -51.19
CA ALA A 1114 41.77 -29.39 -50.03
C ALA A 1114 40.97 -29.06 -48.75
N LEU A 1115 40.78 -30.06 -47.90
CA LEU A 1115 40.10 -29.95 -46.61
C LEU A 1115 41.09 -30.19 -45.47
N ASP A 1116 40.99 -29.38 -44.42
CA ASP A 1116 41.80 -29.55 -43.20
C ASP A 1116 41.47 -30.86 -42.47
N VAL A 1117 40.17 -31.17 -42.38
CA VAL A 1117 39.62 -32.39 -41.79
C VAL A 1117 38.66 -33.05 -42.76
N ALA A 1118 38.71 -34.39 -42.84
CA ALA A 1118 37.82 -35.15 -43.71
C ALA A 1118 36.39 -35.20 -43.13
N PRO A 1119 35.34 -35.18 -43.98
CA PRO A 1119 33.97 -35.50 -43.60
C PRO A 1119 33.90 -36.88 -42.97
N MET A 1120 33.03 -37.07 -41.98
CA MET A 1120 32.90 -38.35 -41.28
C MET A 1120 31.46 -38.68 -40.91
N ILE A 1121 31.20 -39.96 -40.64
CA ILE A 1121 29.92 -40.42 -40.11
C ILE A 1121 30.10 -40.72 -38.62
N VAL A 1122 29.31 -40.08 -37.77
CA VAL A 1122 29.28 -40.32 -36.32
C VAL A 1122 27.87 -40.71 -35.93
N LYS A 1123 27.70 -41.87 -35.29
CA LYS A 1123 26.39 -42.40 -34.86
C LYS A 1123 25.30 -42.36 -35.95
N GLY A 1124 25.68 -42.68 -37.20
CA GLY A 1124 24.75 -42.72 -38.34
C GLY A 1124 24.40 -41.35 -38.94
N ARG A 1125 25.04 -40.26 -38.51
CA ARG A 1125 24.88 -38.92 -39.11
C ARG A 1125 26.15 -38.49 -39.81
N THR A 1126 26.00 -37.85 -40.96
CA THR A 1126 27.11 -37.27 -41.74
C THR A 1126 27.48 -35.91 -41.18
N PHE A 1127 28.72 -35.76 -40.77
CA PHE A 1127 29.31 -34.53 -40.23
C PHE A 1127 30.30 -33.94 -41.22
N LEU A 1128 30.08 -32.69 -41.60
CA LEU A 1128 30.93 -31.97 -42.55
C LEU A 1128 31.71 -30.85 -41.85
N PRO A 1129 32.91 -30.49 -42.34
CA PRO A 1129 33.70 -29.40 -41.77
C PRO A 1129 33.03 -28.05 -42.05
N LEU A 1130 32.58 -27.33 -41.01
CA LEU A 1130 31.77 -26.12 -41.16
C LEU A 1130 32.46 -25.07 -42.02
N ARG A 1131 33.71 -24.73 -41.68
CA ARG A 1131 34.47 -23.66 -42.34
C ARG A 1131 34.61 -23.92 -43.84
N ALA A 1132 34.97 -25.15 -44.21
CA ALA A 1132 35.16 -25.51 -45.61
C ALA A 1132 33.85 -25.41 -46.41
N VAL A 1133 32.71 -25.70 -45.79
CA VAL A 1133 31.41 -25.53 -46.43
C VAL A 1133 31.00 -24.05 -46.47
N ALA A 1134 31.09 -23.33 -45.34
CA ALA A 1134 30.68 -21.94 -45.21
C ALA A 1134 31.47 -20.99 -46.14
N GLU A 1135 32.80 -21.09 -46.17
CA GLU A 1135 33.65 -20.22 -47.00
C GLU A 1135 33.39 -20.43 -48.50
N ASN A 1136 33.20 -21.69 -48.93
CA ASN A 1136 32.96 -22.01 -50.34
C ASN A 1136 31.52 -21.74 -50.79
N LEU A 1137 30.61 -21.51 -49.85
CA LEU A 1137 29.23 -21.08 -50.10
C LEU A 1137 29.01 -19.58 -49.91
N GLY A 1138 30.05 -18.81 -49.54
CA GLY A 1138 29.97 -17.35 -49.41
C GLY A 1138 29.36 -16.85 -48.10
N LEU A 1139 29.45 -17.62 -47.02
CA LEU A 1139 29.01 -17.20 -45.70
C LEU A 1139 30.17 -16.54 -44.94
N ASP A 1140 29.88 -15.43 -44.26
CA ASP A 1140 30.79 -14.87 -43.26
C ASP A 1140 30.69 -15.68 -41.96
N LEU A 1141 31.82 -16.02 -41.35
CA LEU A 1141 31.87 -16.84 -40.14
C LEU A 1141 32.67 -16.14 -39.03
N ALA A 1142 32.05 -16.00 -37.85
CA ALA A 1142 32.69 -15.55 -36.63
C ALA A 1142 32.67 -16.64 -35.56
N TRP A 1143 33.72 -16.71 -34.74
CA TRP A 1143 33.85 -17.66 -33.63
C TRP A 1143 34.09 -16.89 -32.33
N GLU A 1144 33.24 -17.11 -31.33
CA GLU A 1144 33.39 -16.59 -29.98
C GLU A 1144 33.92 -17.69 -29.05
N PRO A 1145 35.20 -17.64 -28.63
CA PRO A 1145 35.83 -18.70 -27.86
C PRO A 1145 35.25 -18.90 -26.46
N ILE A 1146 34.76 -17.83 -25.79
CA ILE A 1146 34.27 -17.91 -24.41
C ILE A 1146 32.94 -18.66 -24.36
N SER A 1147 31.97 -18.24 -25.19
CA SER A 1147 30.64 -18.85 -25.25
C SER A 1147 30.59 -20.11 -26.13
N ARG A 1148 31.69 -20.41 -26.83
CA ARG A 1148 31.80 -21.52 -27.80
C ARG A 1148 30.73 -21.45 -28.89
N THR A 1149 30.51 -20.23 -29.38
CA THR A 1149 29.45 -19.89 -30.31
C THR A 1149 30.01 -19.51 -31.68
N ILE A 1150 29.36 -19.97 -32.74
CA ILE A 1150 29.68 -19.65 -34.13
C ILE A 1150 28.54 -18.84 -34.70
N SER A 1151 28.84 -17.65 -35.22
CA SER A 1151 27.87 -16.82 -35.95
C SER A 1151 28.16 -16.89 -37.44
N LEU A 1152 27.12 -17.09 -38.25
CA LEU A 1152 27.19 -17.08 -39.70
C LEU A 1152 26.28 -16.00 -40.27
N THR A 1153 26.75 -15.27 -41.27
CA THR A 1153 25.93 -14.34 -42.03
C THR A 1153 25.95 -14.73 -43.49
N TYR A 1154 24.77 -14.88 -44.09
CA TYR A 1154 24.60 -15.18 -45.51
C TYR A 1154 23.84 -14.04 -46.17
N TRP A 1155 24.33 -13.54 -47.30
CA TRP A 1155 23.69 -12.49 -48.10
C TRP A 1155 23.18 -13.16 -49.39
N PRO A 1156 21.86 -13.45 -49.51
CA PRO A 1156 21.30 -14.30 -50.57
C PRO A 1156 21.49 -13.83 -52.01
#